data_AF-A0A959CFD0-F1
#
_entry.id   AF-A0A959CFD0-F1
#
_cell.length_a   1.000
_cell.length_b   1.000
_cell.length_c   1.000
_cell.angle_alpha   90.00
_cell.angle_beta   90.00
_cell.angle_gamma   90.00
#
_symmetry.space_group_name_H-M   'P 1'
#
loop_
_entity.id
_entity.type
_entity.pdbx_description
1 polymer ?
#
loop_
_entity_poly.entity_id
_entity_poly.type
_entity_poly.pdbx_seq_one_letter_code
_entity_poly.pdbx_strand_id
1 'polypeptide(L)'
;MERQSRGVAKYCLPARPSGDSPGRQAGSTGIRECWRSEKRRQTIYWLLLFAILTAVGSPSFAQPGQPDDGTKTFQQAEQAVTLLRNEGNLIPLQGLDTLRIAYLGIAPPLSEGFYPTLQKYMPVEPLDLPFTPDKATAEAWLQGQARQYNLLIVEITDYTIGGQLPAAYQQAALLNAIGAYERAIVVVHGDGTVFQAAPGLLQARQLIIAPNHLKYGPSVAAQIIFGGLGAKAKMMAPLRGTTFRQGDGLSSPGGLRLRYTPPAYARMNGQLLEDSIRAIVEEGIRAGAFPGAQVLVAKDGNVVYHKAFGYHTYDSLQAVSAEDIYDLASVTKVSSALAALMRLHGLGKFELDAPLERYFSGFRSSNKNHLTYRSMLAHNARLRPWIPYWKGTLRGNARYPWRKGWDDERINDYRFRWCSFKTDSSARFPVYVTDSLWLHRHYKKKIYKAIRKSPLNAEPGYVYSGLLFYLLPEIVEGLVGQDYEQYLKETFYHPLGAYTLTYNPLRFFPRERIVPTERDTFFRMVQIHGHVHDEGAAMMGGVSSNAGLFASANDLAKLMTMYMNYGTYGGKQYIAEESAREFTRCQYCEEGNHRGLGFDKPLIEYDPEKSSVAEAASPQSFGHSGYTGTFTWADPDNGLLYIFMSNRVYPTRNNPKIYRLNIRPRIHEVLYGAVRE
;
A
#
# COMPACT_ATOMS: atom_id res chain seq x y z
N MET A 1 24.44 23.31 -24.98
CA MET A 1 25.86 23.44 -24.58
C MET A 1 26.00 24.66 -23.69
N GLU A 2 26.43 24.43 -22.44
CA GLU A 2 27.25 25.27 -21.54
C GLU A 2 27.13 26.82 -21.53
N ARG A 3 26.73 27.38 -20.38
CA ARG A 3 27.58 28.11 -19.37
C ARG A 3 28.02 29.53 -19.80
N GLN A 4 27.49 30.56 -19.15
CA GLN A 4 28.04 31.28 -17.97
C GLN A 4 29.13 32.34 -18.28
N SER A 5 28.81 33.60 -17.92
CA SER A 5 29.54 34.43 -16.93
C SER A 5 30.37 35.67 -17.36
N ARG A 6 30.30 36.69 -16.47
CA ARG A 6 31.24 37.81 -16.14
C ARG A 6 31.19 39.08 -17.03
N GLY A 7 31.37 40.32 -16.52
CA GLY A 7 31.72 40.88 -15.20
C GLY A 7 31.43 42.42 -15.18
N VAL A 8 31.02 43.03 -14.05
CA VAL A 8 31.80 43.75 -13.00
C VAL A 8 32.50 45.07 -13.41
N ALA A 9 31.88 46.17 -12.94
CA ALA A 9 32.35 47.40 -12.26
C ALA A 9 33.51 48.30 -12.77
N LYS A 10 33.28 49.63 -12.69
CA LYS A 10 34.29 50.67 -12.38
C LYS A 10 33.67 51.79 -11.53
N TYR A 11 34.31 52.10 -10.41
CA TYR A 11 34.15 53.31 -9.59
C TYR A 11 35.41 54.19 -9.74
N CYS A 12 35.25 55.51 -9.67
CA CYS A 12 36.34 56.48 -9.49
C CYS A 12 36.05 57.41 -8.29
N LEU A 13 37.10 57.64 -7.49
CA LEU A 13 37.21 58.51 -6.31
C LEU A 13 37.46 59.99 -6.67
N PRO A 14 37.48 60.91 -5.67
CA PRO A 14 38.70 61.70 -5.48
C PRO A 14 39.15 62.01 -4.03
N ALA A 15 40.47 62.18 -3.91
CA ALA A 15 41.39 62.94 -3.03
C ALA A 15 41.10 63.32 -1.54
N ARG A 16 42.18 63.27 -0.74
CA ARG A 16 42.39 63.62 0.70
C ARG A 16 43.04 65.03 0.85
N PRO A 17 43.43 65.52 2.07
CA PRO A 17 42.69 65.73 3.34
C PRO A 17 43.01 67.09 4.03
N SER A 18 42.29 67.48 5.10
CA SER A 18 42.81 68.04 6.39
C SER A 18 41.73 68.83 7.18
N GLY A 19 41.79 68.73 8.52
CA GLY A 19 41.37 69.80 9.45
C GLY A 19 39.98 69.72 10.11
N ASP A 20 39.99 69.38 11.40
CA ASP A 20 39.20 69.86 12.56
C ASP A 20 37.69 70.25 12.48
N SER A 21 37.00 69.90 13.57
CA SER A 21 35.60 70.20 13.92
C SER A 21 35.44 71.64 14.49
N PRO A 22 34.27 72.08 15.00
CA PRO A 22 32.87 72.05 14.52
C PRO A 22 32.24 73.48 14.49
N GLY A 23 31.12 73.75 13.80
CA GLY A 23 30.52 75.09 13.89
C GLY A 23 29.22 75.36 13.13
N ARG A 24 28.28 75.97 13.87
CA ARG A 24 26.90 76.39 13.54
C ARG A 24 26.74 77.43 12.41
N GLN A 25 25.50 77.41 11.88
CA GLN A 25 24.62 78.54 11.50
C GLN A 25 24.93 79.46 10.30
N ALA A 26 23.97 79.39 9.37
CA ALA A 26 23.09 80.48 8.91
C ALA A 26 23.52 81.38 7.73
N GLY A 27 22.52 81.58 6.86
CA GLY A 27 22.40 82.70 5.92
C GLY A 27 22.47 82.24 4.46
N SER A 28 21.58 82.63 3.56
CA SER A 28 20.41 83.50 3.66
C SER A 28 19.73 83.50 2.29
N THR A 29 18.39 83.46 2.33
CA THR A 29 17.46 84.23 1.47
C THR A 29 17.51 84.06 -0.05
N GLY A 30 16.38 83.63 -0.62
CA GLY A 30 15.96 84.25 -1.88
C GLY A 30 15.12 83.45 -2.87
N ILE A 31 14.24 82.52 -2.49
CA ILE A 31 13.17 82.06 -3.39
C ILE A 31 11.86 81.89 -2.60
N ARG A 32 11.25 83.02 -2.24
CA ARG A 32 9.82 83.10 -1.93
C ARG A 32 9.14 83.69 -3.15
N GLU A 33 8.53 82.84 -3.96
CA GLU A 33 7.31 83.10 -4.74
C GLU A 33 7.04 81.93 -5.70
N CYS A 34 6.66 80.76 -5.16
CA CYS A 34 5.93 79.75 -5.94
C CYS A 34 5.30 78.66 -5.05
N TRP A 35 4.62 79.05 -3.97
CA TRP A 35 3.87 78.12 -3.11
C TRP A 35 2.49 78.70 -2.79
N ARG A 36 1.66 78.89 -3.83
CA ARG A 36 0.23 79.16 -3.64
C ARG A 36 -0.72 78.73 -4.78
N SER A 37 -0.30 77.89 -5.73
CA SER A 37 -1.21 77.36 -6.78
C SER A 37 -1.28 75.83 -6.94
N GLU A 38 -0.47 75.02 -6.25
CA GLU A 38 -0.51 73.55 -6.44
C GLU A 38 -1.51 72.82 -5.51
N LYS A 39 -1.99 73.47 -4.44
CA LYS A 39 -2.89 72.84 -3.45
C LYS A 39 -4.39 72.91 -3.76
N ARG A 40 -4.80 73.54 -4.87
CA ARG A 40 -6.22 73.58 -5.31
C ARG A 40 -6.55 72.72 -6.53
N ARG A 41 -5.57 72.11 -7.20
CA ARG A 41 -5.82 71.17 -8.32
C ARG A 41 -5.88 69.70 -7.91
N GLN A 42 -5.30 69.32 -6.76
CA GLN A 42 -5.37 67.92 -6.29
C GLN A 42 -6.70 67.56 -5.62
N THR A 43 -7.44 68.50 -5.03
CA THR A 43 -8.69 68.17 -4.31
C THR A 43 -9.89 67.96 -5.24
N ILE A 44 -9.88 68.54 -6.45
CA ILE A 44 -10.98 68.39 -7.42
C ILE A 44 -10.86 67.07 -8.21
N TYR A 45 -9.64 66.57 -8.43
CA TYR A 45 -9.40 65.26 -9.05
C TYR A 45 -9.85 64.08 -8.17
N TRP A 46 -9.79 64.22 -6.84
CA TRP A 46 -10.19 63.16 -5.91
C TRP A 46 -11.71 63.06 -5.70
N LEU A 47 -12.48 64.13 -5.92
CA LEU A 47 -13.94 64.10 -5.76
C LEU A 47 -14.68 63.65 -7.03
N LEU A 48 -14.12 63.86 -8.22
CA LEU A 48 -14.68 63.34 -9.48
C LEU A 48 -14.37 61.86 -9.72
N LEU A 49 -13.25 61.33 -9.19
CA LEU A 49 -12.95 59.89 -9.24
C LEU A 49 -13.85 59.06 -8.31
N PHE A 50 -14.37 59.65 -7.23
CA PHE A 50 -15.22 58.92 -6.28
C PHE A 50 -16.69 58.82 -6.73
N ALA A 51 -17.16 59.74 -7.57
CA ALA A 51 -18.54 59.74 -8.08
C ALA A 51 -18.75 58.80 -9.29
N ILE A 52 -17.71 58.46 -10.05
CA ILE A 52 -17.80 57.49 -11.17
C ILE A 52 -17.73 56.03 -10.67
N LEU A 53 -17.26 55.81 -9.44
CA LEU A 53 -17.16 54.47 -8.83
C LEU A 53 -18.46 53.95 -8.17
N THR A 54 -19.56 54.72 -8.21
CA THR A 54 -20.86 54.29 -7.63
C THR A 54 -21.96 54.03 -8.65
N ALA A 55 -21.66 54.02 -9.96
CA ALA A 55 -22.65 53.79 -11.03
C ALA A 55 -22.24 52.74 -12.07
N VAL A 56 -21.36 51.79 -11.73
CA VAL A 56 -21.11 50.59 -12.52
C VAL A 56 -21.29 49.39 -11.61
N GLY A 57 -22.30 48.56 -11.91
CA GLY A 57 -22.58 47.33 -11.17
C GLY A 57 -21.31 46.53 -11.01
N SER A 58 -21.02 46.14 -9.76
CA SER A 58 -19.82 45.38 -9.43
C SER A 58 -19.80 44.10 -10.27
N PRO A 59 -18.76 43.83 -11.08
CA PRO A 59 -18.51 42.46 -11.45
C PRO A 59 -18.32 41.72 -10.14
N SER A 60 -19.11 40.66 -9.92
CA SER A 60 -18.92 39.77 -8.79
C SER A 60 -17.49 39.25 -8.87
N PHE A 61 -16.57 39.87 -8.14
CA PHE A 61 -15.27 39.30 -7.86
C PHE A 61 -15.58 38.05 -7.07
N ALA A 62 -15.60 36.91 -7.77
CA ALA A 62 -15.53 35.62 -7.13
C ALA A 62 -14.37 35.71 -6.14
N GLN A 63 -14.64 35.37 -4.87
CA GLN A 63 -13.57 35.05 -3.94
C GLN A 63 -12.59 34.13 -4.70
N PRO A 64 -11.26 34.29 -4.56
CA PRO A 64 -10.34 33.30 -5.10
C PRO A 64 -10.84 31.96 -4.59
N GLY A 65 -11.37 31.14 -5.51
CA GLY A 65 -12.02 29.90 -5.14
C GLY A 65 -11.02 29.12 -4.29
N GLN A 66 -11.47 28.53 -3.18
CA GLN A 66 -10.64 27.57 -2.48
C GLN A 66 -9.99 26.65 -3.53
N PRO A 67 -8.67 26.45 -3.50
CA PRO A 67 -8.00 25.59 -4.46
C PRO A 67 -8.76 24.26 -4.50
N ASP A 68 -9.11 23.79 -5.70
CA ASP A 68 -9.88 22.55 -5.87
C ASP A 68 -9.11 21.43 -5.17
N ASP A 69 -9.70 20.89 -4.10
CA ASP A 69 -9.16 19.78 -3.31
C ASP A 69 -9.19 18.44 -4.07
N GLY A 70 -9.47 18.50 -5.37
CA GLY A 70 -9.59 17.41 -6.31
C GLY A 70 -10.98 16.81 -6.34
N THR A 71 -11.88 17.14 -5.41
CA THR A 71 -13.18 16.46 -5.30
C THR A 71 -14.08 16.80 -6.46
N LYS A 72 -14.19 18.10 -6.82
CA LYS A 72 -15.06 18.53 -7.93
C LYS A 72 -14.54 17.97 -9.25
N THR A 73 -13.23 18.05 -9.49
CA THR A 73 -12.63 17.49 -10.71
C THR A 73 -12.73 15.96 -10.77
N PHE A 74 -12.67 15.26 -9.64
CA PHE A 74 -12.90 13.82 -9.59
C PHE A 74 -14.36 13.44 -9.87
N GLN A 75 -15.31 14.15 -9.26
CA GLN A 75 -16.75 13.96 -9.51
C GLN A 75 -17.13 14.26 -10.96
N GLN A 76 -16.54 15.29 -11.57
CA GLN A 76 -16.70 15.59 -13.00
C GLN A 76 -16.20 14.43 -13.86
N ALA A 77 -15.06 13.83 -13.52
CA ALA A 77 -14.57 12.64 -14.21
C ALA A 77 -15.53 11.45 -14.04
N GLU A 78 -16.02 11.18 -12.83
CA GLU A 78 -17.01 10.11 -12.58
C GLU A 78 -18.31 10.30 -13.37
N GLN A 79 -18.74 11.55 -13.55
CA GLN A 79 -19.93 11.91 -14.31
C GLN A 79 -19.73 11.93 -15.83
N ALA A 80 -18.49 11.89 -16.31
CA ALA A 80 -18.16 12.01 -17.73
C ALA A 80 -17.60 10.71 -18.35
N VAL A 81 -16.86 9.91 -17.58
CA VAL A 81 -16.32 8.62 -18.06
C VAL A 81 -17.46 7.63 -18.28
N THR A 82 -17.71 7.32 -19.54
CA THR A 82 -18.92 6.61 -19.97
C THR A 82 -18.57 5.22 -20.50
N LEU A 83 -19.22 4.20 -19.95
CA LEU A 83 -19.17 2.83 -20.48
C LEU A 83 -20.17 2.72 -21.63
N LEU A 84 -19.71 2.58 -22.86
CA LEU A 84 -20.56 2.53 -24.05
C LEU A 84 -20.97 1.11 -24.44
N ARG A 85 -20.08 0.13 -24.21
CA ARG A 85 -20.34 -1.29 -24.48
C ARG A 85 -19.79 -2.16 -23.37
N ASN A 86 -20.54 -3.20 -23.02
CA ASN A 86 -20.17 -4.16 -21.98
C ASN A 86 -20.81 -5.53 -22.26
N GLU A 87 -20.51 -6.10 -23.43
CA GLU A 87 -21.05 -7.42 -23.78
C GLU A 87 -20.61 -8.48 -22.77
N GLY A 88 -21.55 -9.37 -22.42
CA GLY A 88 -21.32 -10.41 -21.41
C GLY A 88 -21.16 -9.90 -19.98
N ASN A 89 -21.39 -8.59 -19.72
CA ASN A 89 -21.15 -7.95 -18.42
C ASN A 89 -19.73 -8.18 -17.87
N LEU A 90 -18.72 -8.14 -18.76
CA LEU A 90 -17.32 -8.34 -18.38
C LEU A 90 -16.81 -7.28 -17.38
N ILE A 91 -17.29 -6.05 -17.49
CA ILE A 91 -16.96 -4.94 -16.59
C ILE A 91 -18.04 -4.83 -15.49
N PRO A 92 -17.69 -4.81 -14.20
CA PRO A 92 -16.33 -4.90 -13.66
C PRO A 92 -15.75 -6.32 -13.70
N LEU A 93 -14.43 -6.43 -13.88
CA LEU A 93 -13.70 -7.68 -13.91
C LEU A 93 -13.87 -8.47 -12.61
N GLN A 94 -14.07 -9.78 -12.78
CA GLN A 94 -14.21 -10.78 -11.72
C GLN A 94 -13.18 -11.89 -11.89
N GLY A 95 -12.97 -12.69 -10.83
CA GLY A 95 -12.02 -13.82 -10.85
C GLY A 95 -10.60 -13.39 -11.22
N LEU A 96 -10.06 -12.39 -10.53
CA LEU A 96 -8.75 -11.79 -10.84
C LEU A 96 -7.62 -12.82 -10.88
N ASP A 97 -7.73 -13.88 -10.08
CA ASP A 97 -6.84 -15.04 -10.03
C ASP A 97 -6.79 -15.83 -11.34
N THR A 98 -7.82 -15.73 -12.17
CA THR A 98 -7.90 -16.41 -13.47
C THR A 98 -7.43 -15.53 -14.63
N LEU A 99 -7.21 -14.24 -14.39
CA LEU A 99 -6.86 -13.27 -15.43
C LEU A 99 -5.35 -13.16 -15.60
N ARG A 100 -4.92 -13.08 -16.86
CA ARG A 100 -3.56 -12.72 -17.27
C ARG A 100 -3.70 -11.56 -18.25
N ILE A 101 -3.48 -10.35 -17.74
CA ILE A 101 -3.82 -9.11 -18.43
C ILE A 101 -2.57 -8.51 -19.04
N ALA A 102 -2.65 -8.19 -20.33
CA ALA A 102 -1.71 -7.31 -21.01
C ALA A 102 -2.30 -5.91 -21.17
N TYR A 103 -1.45 -4.89 -21.13
CA TYR A 103 -1.78 -3.50 -21.37
C TYR A 103 -1.07 -3.00 -22.63
N LEU A 104 -1.81 -2.35 -23.52
CA LEU A 104 -1.27 -1.72 -24.72
C LEU A 104 -1.68 -0.25 -24.74
N GLY A 105 -0.70 0.64 -24.62
CA GLY A 105 -0.91 2.09 -24.75
C GLY A 105 -0.67 2.56 -26.19
N ILE A 106 -1.67 3.18 -26.80
CA ILE A 106 -1.61 3.72 -28.16
C ILE A 106 -1.67 5.24 -28.11
N ALA A 107 -0.63 5.84 -28.71
CA ALA A 107 -0.27 7.24 -28.57
C ALA A 107 0.11 7.62 -27.13
N PRO A 108 1.06 8.54 -26.92
CA PRO A 108 1.53 8.88 -25.58
C PRO A 108 0.36 9.40 -24.72
N PRO A 109 0.21 8.92 -23.47
CA PRO A 109 -0.84 9.41 -22.59
C PRO A 109 -0.66 10.90 -22.31
N LEU A 110 -1.75 11.68 -22.42
CA LEU A 110 -1.76 13.11 -22.13
C LEU A 110 -1.73 13.42 -20.62
N SER A 111 -2.01 12.42 -19.78
CA SER A 111 -1.92 12.52 -18.33
C SER A 111 -1.59 11.16 -17.73
N GLU A 112 -0.75 11.14 -16.69
CA GLU A 112 -0.51 9.93 -15.91
C GLU A 112 -1.79 9.49 -15.19
N GLY A 113 -2.07 8.19 -15.16
CA GLY A 113 -3.07 7.67 -14.23
C GLY A 113 -3.76 6.38 -14.61
N PHE A 114 -3.89 6.02 -15.89
CA PHE A 114 -4.59 4.78 -16.27
C PHE A 114 -3.79 3.53 -15.87
N TYR A 115 -2.64 3.29 -16.52
CA TYR A 115 -1.80 2.12 -16.25
C TYR A 115 -1.36 1.98 -14.78
N PRO A 116 -0.85 3.04 -14.09
CA PRO A 116 -0.57 2.95 -12.66
C PRO A 116 -1.79 2.62 -11.80
N THR A 117 -3.00 2.97 -12.23
CA THR A 117 -4.23 2.59 -11.52
C THR A 117 -4.63 1.15 -11.79
N LEU A 118 -4.37 0.59 -12.97
CA LEU A 118 -4.55 -0.85 -13.23
C LEU A 118 -3.69 -1.69 -12.27
N GLN A 119 -2.41 -1.32 -12.11
CA GLN A 119 -1.45 -2.00 -11.23
C GLN A 119 -1.90 -2.04 -9.76
N LYS A 120 -2.71 -1.07 -9.32
CA LYS A 120 -3.26 -1.07 -7.96
C LYS A 120 -4.21 -2.24 -7.71
N TYR A 121 -4.84 -2.80 -8.74
CA TYR A 121 -5.79 -3.91 -8.59
C TYR A 121 -5.13 -5.27 -8.75
N MET A 122 -4.28 -5.46 -9.76
CA MET A 122 -3.52 -6.69 -9.99
C MET A 122 -2.35 -6.43 -10.95
N PRO A 123 -1.38 -7.35 -11.09
CA PRO A 123 -0.34 -7.26 -12.11
C PRO A 123 -0.94 -7.19 -13.51
N VAL A 124 -0.48 -6.21 -14.28
CA VAL A 124 -0.80 -6.04 -15.70
C VAL A 124 0.51 -5.86 -16.47
N GLU A 125 0.77 -6.67 -17.49
CA GLU A 125 2.04 -6.57 -18.22
C GLU A 125 1.94 -5.54 -19.36
N PRO A 126 2.81 -4.53 -19.45
CA PRO A 126 2.82 -3.61 -20.57
C PRO A 126 3.40 -4.29 -21.80
N LEU A 127 2.77 -4.09 -22.95
CA LEU A 127 3.26 -4.54 -24.26
C LEU A 127 3.81 -3.37 -25.05
N ASP A 128 4.90 -3.63 -25.77
CA ASP A 128 5.39 -2.70 -26.78
C ASP A 128 4.43 -2.65 -27.97
N LEU A 129 4.29 -1.46 -28.55
CA LEU A 129 3.52 -1.28 -29.78
C LEU A 129 4.19 -2.05 -30.93
N PRO A 130 3.51 -3.03 -31.54
CA PRO A 130 4.09 -3.79 -32.62
C PRO A 130 4.10 -2.99 -33.93
N PHE A 131 4.94 -3.39 -34.87
CA PHE A 131 4.80 -2.96 -36.26
C PHE A 131 3.90 -3.93 -37.01
N THR A 132 2.70 -3.47 -37.42
CA THR A 132 1.71 -4.29 -38.14
C THR A 132 1.28 -3.57 -39.43
N PRO A 133 1.93 -3.86 -40.58
CA PRO A 133 1.69 -3.14 -41.83
C PRO A 133 0.32 -3.48 -42.47
N ASP A 134 -0.26 -4.61 -42.11
CA ASP A 134 -1.51 -5.12 -42.67
C ASP A 134 -2.36 -5.83 -41.60
N LYS A 135 -3.62 -6.15 -41.95
CA LYS A 135 -4.60 -6.79 -41.07
C LYS A 135 -4.17 -8.18 -40.62
N ALA A 136 -3.62 -9.00 -41.52
CA ALA A 136 -3.23 -10.38 -41.20
C ALA A 136 -2.08 -10.40 -40.19
N THR A 137 -1.11 -9.50 -40.33
CA THR A 137 -0.01 -9.34 -39.38
C THR A 137 -0.51 -8.87 -38.01
N ALA A 138 -1.47 -7.94 -37.96
CA ALA A 138 -2.09 -7.51 -36.71
C ALA A 138 -2.87 -8.63 -36.00
N GLU A 139 -3.69 -9.38 -36.74
CA GLU A 139 -4.43 -10.52 -36.20
C GLU A 139 -3.49 -11.62 -35.71
N ALA A 140 -2.45 -11.95 -36.48
CA ALA A 140 -1.43 -12.93 -36.07
C ALA A 140 -0.72 -12.51 -34.78
N TRP A 141 -0.39 -11.22 -34.64
CA TRP A 141 0.21 -10.70 -33.41
C TRP A 141 -0.74 -10.83 -32.21
N LEU A 142 -2.02 -10.43 -32.35
CA LEU A 142 -3.03 -10.57 -31.29
C LEU A 142 -3.23 -12.04 -30.87
N GLN A 143 -3.28 -12.95 -31.84
CA GLN A 143 -3.36 -14.40 -31.57
C GLN A 143 -2.09 -14.93 -30.89
N GLY A 144 -0.93 -14.35 -31.20
CA GLY A 144 0.32 -14.60 -30.47
C GLY A 144 0.20 -14.22 -29.00
N GLN A 145 -0.36 -13.03 -28.70
CA GLN A 145 -0.58 -12.56 -27.33
C GLN A 145 -1.57 -13.43 -26.55
N ALA A 146 -2.60 -13.97 -27.23
CA ALA A 146 -3.62 -14.83 -26.63
C ALA A 146 -3.07 -16.09 -25.94
N ARG A 147 -1.84 -16.52 -26.29
CA ARG A 147 -1.16 -17.65 -25.66
C ARG A 147 -0.70 -17.35 -24.23
N GLN A 148 -0.30 -16.11 -23.97
CA GLN A 148 0.21 -15.67 -22.68
C GLN A 148 -0.89 -14.95 -21.88
N TYR A 149 -1.63 -14.08 -22.54
CA TYR A 149 -2.65 -13.21 -21.94
C TYR A 149 -4.03 -13.64 -22.37
N ASN A 150 -4.97 -13.61 -21.44
CA ASN A 150 -6.36 -13.97 -21.70
C ASN A 150 -7.30 -12.76 -21.68
N LEU A 151 -6.74 -11.57 -21.50
CA LEU A 151 -7.41 -10.28 -21.62
C LEU A 151 -6.38 -9.22 -22.04
N LEU A 152 -6.74 -8.38 -23.00
CA LEU A 152 -5.98 -7.21 -23.42
C LEU A 152 -6.74 -5.95 -22.97
N ILE A 153 -6.06 -5.02 -22.31
CA ILE A 153 -6.58 -3.69 -22.03
C ILE A 153 -5.83 -2.71 -22.95
N VAL A 154 -6.58 -2.00 -23.79
CA VAL A 154 -6.02 -1.06 -24.76
C VAL A 154 -6.42 0.36 -24.34
N GLU A 155 -5.43 1.17 -24.02
CA GLU A 155 -5.60 2.60 -23.78
C GLU A 155 -5.25 3.35 -25.07
N ILE A 156 -6.18 4.15 -25.56
CA ILE A 156 -6.01 4.98 -26.74
C ILE A 156 -6.14 6.42 -26.31
N THR A 157 -5.06 7.18 -26.39
CA THR A 157 -5.14 8.63 -26.23
C THR A 157 -5.59 9.22 -27.54
N ASP A 158 -6.74 9.90 -27.57
CA ASP A 158 -7.40 10.47 -28.75
C ASP A 158 -7.23 12.00 -28.78
N TYR A 159 -6.39 12.47 -29.71
CA TYR A 159 -6.07 13.89 -29.90
C TYR A 159 -5.63 14.18 -31.34
N THR A 160 -5.65 15.46 -31.73
CA THR A 160 -5.17 15.93 -33.05
C THR A 160 -4.02 16.93 -32.88
N ILE A 161 -3.00 16.86 -33.74
CA ILE A 161 -1.92 17.86 -33.82
C ILE A 161 -2.13 18.69 -35.10
N GLY A 162 -2.34 20.00 -34.97
CA GLY A 162 -2.52 20.88 -36.13
C GLY A 162 -3.71 20.51 -37.02
N GLY A 163 -4.75 19.91 -36.46
CA GLY A 163 -5.91 19.39 -37.21
C GLY A 163 -5.68 18.05 -37.91
N GLN A 164 -4.50 17.45 -37.76
CA GLN A 164 -4.17 16.12 -38.29
C GLN A 164 -4.07 15.07 -37.18
N LEU A 165 -4.32 13.83 -37.56
CA LEU A 165 -4.25 12.68 -36.66
C LEU A 165 -2.79 12.24 -36.43
N PRO A 166 -2.40 11.93 -35.18
CA PRO A 166 -1.11 11.34 -34.84
C PRO A 166 -0.70 10.14 -35.71
N ALA A 167 0.59 10.02 -35.99
CA ALA A 167 1.15 8.88 -36.72
C ALA A 167 0.85 7.52 -36.05
N ALA A 168 0.65 7.51 -34.73
CA ALA A 168 0.21 6.31 -34.01
C ALA A 168 -1.12 5.73 -34.54
N TYR A 169 -2.02 6.56 -35.08
CA TYR A 169 -3.27 6.12 -35.69
C TYR A 169 -3.11 5.62 -37.13
N GLN A 170 -1.92 5.77 -37.73
CA GLN A 170 -1.61 5.17 -39.02
C GLN A 170 -1.52 3.64 -38.93
N GLN A 171 -1.55 3.06 -37.72
CA GLN A 171 -1.74 1.62 -37.48
C GLN A 171 -3.21 1.19 -37.56
N ALA A 172 -3.95 1.65 -38.56
CA ALA A 172 -5.38 1.36 -38.72
C ALA A 172 -5.67 -0.16 -38.77
N ALA A 173 -4.74 -0.95 -39.32
CA ALA A 173 -4.84 -2.42 -39.32
C ALA A 173 -4.91 -3.01 -37.90
N LEU A 174 -4.03 -2.55 -36.99
CA LEU A 174 -4.02 -2.99 -35.60
C LEU A 174 -5.28 -2.54 -34.85
N LEU A 175 -5.65 -1.27 -34.98
CA LEU A 175 -6.83 -0.72 -34.29
C LEU A 175 -8.12 -1.44 -34.71
N ASN A 176 -8.27 -1.72 -36.02
CA ASN A 176 -9.42 -2.47 -36.51
C ASN A 176 -9.40 -3.94 -36.04
N ALA A 177 -8.23 -4.58 -35.99
CA ALA A 177 -8.08 -5.94 -35.47
C ALA A 177 -8.39 -6.02 -33.96
N ILE A 178 -7.97 -5.01 -33.18
CA ILE A 178 -8.30 -4.88 -31.75
C ILE A 178 -9.81 -4.78 -31.55
N GLY A 179 -10.50 -3.99 -32.37
CA GLY A 179 -11.97 -3.85 -32.29
C GLY A 179 -12.72 -5.17 -32.51
N ALA A 180 -12.17 -6.08 -33.33
CA ALA A 180 -12.73 -7.41 -33.54
C ALA A 180 -12.25 -8.45 -32.51
N TYR A 181 -11.26 -8.12 -31.67
CA TYR A 181 -10.69 -9.06 -30.71
C TYR A 181 -11.61 -9.22 -29.50
N GLU A 182 -12.16 -10.42 -29.33
CA GLU A 182 -13.19 -10.71 -28.33
C GLU A 182 -12.77 -10.48 -26.87
N ARG A 183 -11.45 -10.46 -26.63
CA ARG A 183 -10.85 -10.40 -25.29
C ARG A 183 -10.13 -9.07 -25.09
N ALA A 184 -10.70 -7.97 -25.60
CA ALA A 184 -10.16 -6.62 -25.46
C ALA A 184 -11.13 -5.68 -24.73
N ILE A 185 -10.60 -4.93 -23.76
CA ILE A 185 -11.25 -3.73 -23.22
C ILE A 185 -10.59 -2.53 -23.88
N VAL A 186 -11.36 -1.76 -24.64
CA VAL A 186 -10.87 -0.54 -25.29
C VAL A 186 -11.29 0.68 -24.47
N VAL A 187 -10.32 1.50 -24.10
CA VAL A 187 -10.53 2.77 -23.42
C VAL A 187 -10.01 3.89 -24.30
N VAL A 188 -10.91 4.80 -24.70
CA VAL A 188 -10.55 5.95 -25.52
C VAL A 188 -10.58 7.22 -24.66
N HIS A 189 -9.42 7.85 -24.54
CA HIS A 189 -9.26 9.14 -23.87
C HIS A 189 -9.37 10.29 -24.88
N GLY A 190 -10.57 10.86 -25.09
CA GLY A 190 -10.77 11.97 -26.03
C GLY A 190 -12.23 12.19 -26.42
N ASP A 191 -12.44 12.70 -27.64
CA ASP A 191 -13.74 13.11 -28.18
C ASP A 191 -14.30 12.16 -29.26
N GLY A 192 -13.62 11.04 -29.50
CA GLY A 192 -14.01 10.01 -30.46
C GLY A 192 -13.46 10.21 -31.87
N THR A 193 -12.56 11.16 -32.10
CA THR A 193 -11.99 11.40 -33.44
C THR A 193 -11.27 10.15 -33.98
N VAL A 194 -10.65 9.35 -33.10
CA VAL A 194 -10.02 8.07 -33.48
C VAL A 194 -10.96 7.09 -34.19
N PHE A 195 -12.27 7.13 -33.95
CA PHE A 195 -13.24 6.24 -34.61
C PHE A 195 -13.40 6.54 -36.10
N GLN A 196 -13.07 7.75 -36.55
CA GLN A 196 -13.07 8.09 -37.98
C GLN A 196 -11.88 7.45 -38.70
N ALA A 197 -10.73 7.36 -38.01
CA ALA A 197 -9.51 6.76 -38.53
C ALA A 197 -9.53 5.22 -38.47
N ALA A 198 -10.16 4.69 -37.42
CA ALA A 198 -10.25 3.25 -37.15
C ALA A 198 -11.69 2.86 -36.76
N PRO A 199 -12.63 2.82 -37.72
CA PRO A 199 -14.03 2.52 -37.44
C PRO A 199 -14.25 1.11 -36.87
N GLY A 200 -13.30 0.18 -37.07
CA GLY A 200 -13.34 -1.15 -36.47
C GLY A 200 -13.33 -1.13 -34.95
N LEU A 201 -12.78 -0.09 -34.29
CA LEU A 201 -12.84 0.06 -32.83
C LEU A 201 -14.29 0.16 -32.30
N LEU A 202 -15.23 0.60 -33.13
CA LEU A 202 -16.66 0.59 -32.78
C LEU A 202 -17.23 -0.82 -32.67
N GLN A 203 -16.51 -1.87 -33.07
CA GLN A 203 -16.91 -3.26 -32.88
C GLN A 203 -16.46 -3.83 -31.53
N ALA A 204 -15.64 -3.10 -30.78
CA ALA A 204 -15.14 -3.56 -29.48
C ALA A 204 -16.30 -3.97 -28.56
N ARG A 205 -16.18 -5.17 -27.98
CA ARG A 205 -17.20 -5.74 -27.08
C ARG A 205 -17.28 -4.98 -25.75
N GLN A 206 -16.16 -4.42 -25.31
CA GLN A 206 -16.06 -3.55 -24.16
C GLN A 206 -15.42 -2.23 -24.58
N LEU A 207 -16.17 -1.13 -24.42
CA LEU A 207 -15.76 0.19 -24.86
C LEU A 207 -16.07 1.23 -23.78
N ILE A 208 -15.03 1.92 -23.31
CA ILE A 208 -15.13 3.07 -22.41
C ILE A 208 -14.64 4.31 -23.14
N ILE A 209 -15.35 5.42 -22.98
CA ILE A 209 -14.88 6.73 -23.39
C ILE A 209 -14.67 7.62 -22.16
N ALA A 210 -13.54 8.33 -22.13
CA ALA A 210 -13.17 9.23 -21.06
C ALA A 210 -12.64 10.54 -21.67
N PRO A 211 -13.23 11.70 -21.41
CA PRO A 211 -12.72 12.94 -21.99
C PRO A 211 -11.27 13.23 -21.57
N ASN A 212 -10.39 13.52 -22.54
CA ASN A 212 -8.95 13.70 -22.33
C ASN A 212 -8.56 14.95 -21.52
N HIS A 213 -9.43 15.95 -21.44
CA HIS A 213 -9.21 17.17 -20.65
C HIS A 213 -9.44 16.97 -19.15
N LEU A 214 -10.01 15.84 -18.73
CA LEU A 214 -10.32 15.56 -17.33
C LEU A 214 -9.15 14.84 -16.66
N LYS A 215 -8.50 15.53 -15.72
CA LYS A 215 -7.36 15.04 -14.93
C LYS A 215 -7.56 13.61 -14.38
N TYR A 216 -8.74 13.30 -13.85
CA TYR A 216 -9.03 11.99 -13.24
C TYR A 216 -9.66 10.98 -14.19
N GLY A 217 -9.99 11.36 -15.43
CA GLY A 217 -10.65 10.49 -16.41
C GLY A 217 -9.94 9.13 -16.59
N PRO A 218 -8.62 9.10 -16.81
CA PRO A 218 -7.84 7.86 -16.86
C PRO A 218 -7.97 6.99 -15.61
N SER A 219 -7.79 7.58 -14.43
CA SER A 219 -7.94 6.81 -13.18
C SER A 219 -9.35 6.28 -12.95
N VAL A 220 -10.38 7.06 -13.31
CA VAL A 220 -11.79 6.64 -13.17
C VAL A 220 -12.10 5.48 -14.12
N ALA A 221 -11.64 5.55 -15.38
CA ALA A 221 -11.82 4.46 -16.35
C ALA A 221 -11.20 3.15 -15.85
N ALA A 222 -9.96 3.19 -15.34
CA ALA A 222 -9.29 2.03 -14.75
C ALA A 222 -10.05 1.48 -13.53
N GLN A 223 -10.57 2.35 -12.65
CA GLN A 223 -11.35 1.92 -11.49
C GLN A 223 -12.71 1.30 -11.87
N ILE A 224 -13.35 1.76 -12.95
CA ILE A 224 -14.57 1.16 -13.50
C ILE A 224 -14.29 -0.27 -13.99
N ILE A 225 -13.18 -0.49 -14.70
CA ILE A 225 -12.78 -1.81 -15.20
C ILE A 225 -12.71 -2.83 -14.05
N PHE A 226 -12.16 -2.45 -12.90
CA PHE A 226 -12.01 -3.35 -11.75
C PHE A 226 -13.13 -3.24 -10.70
N GLY A 227 -14.16 -2.42 -10.92
CA GLY A 227 -15.29 -2.29 -10.00
C GLY A 227 -14.98 -1.57 -8.68
N GLY A 228 -13.86 -0.84 -8.60
CA GLY A 228 -13.68 0.13 -7.53
C GLY A 228 -14.73 1.23 -7.65
N LEU A 229 -14.89 1.77 -8.86
CA LEU A 229 -16.01 2.63 -9.24
C LEU A 229 -16.98 1.86 -10.13
N GLY A 230 -18.23 2.30 -10.18
CA GLY A 230 -19.25 1.77 -11.09
C GLY A 230 -19.50 2.77 -12.21
N ALA A 231 -19.76 2.29 -13.43
CA ALA A 231 -20.17 3.17 -14.51
C ALA A 231 -21.59 3.68 -14.26
N LYS A 232 -21.77 5.00 -14.27
CA LYS A 232 -23.09 5.66 -14.14
C LYS A 232 -23.28 6.83 -15.11
N ALA A 233 -22.19 7.32 -15.70
CA ALA A 233 -22.21 8.46 -16.61
C ALA A 233 -23.07 8.17 -17.85
N LYS A 234 -23.67 9.24 -18.36
CA LYS A 234 -24.32 9.29 -19.67
C LYS A 234 -23.62 10.35 -20.50
N MET A 235 -23.50 10.09 -21.79
CA MET A 235 -22.89 11.02 -22.73
C MET A 235 -23.60 12.38 -22.73
N MET A 236 -22.84 13.46 -22.53
CA MET A 236 -23.37 14.83 -22.54
C MET A 236 -23.59 15.39 -23.94
N ALA A 237 -22.92 14.83 -24.95
CA ALA A 237 -23.05 15.21 -26.36
C ALA A 237 -22.88 13.95 -27.23
N PRO A 238 -23.38 13.95 -28.48
CA PRO A 238 -23.14 12.85 -29.42
C PRO A 238 -21.66 12.64 -29.70
N LEU A 239 -21.26 11.39 -29.93
CA LEU A 239 -19.88 11.05 -30.23
C LEU A 239 -19.63 11.18 -31.74
N ARG A 240 -18.74 12.10 -32.12
CA ARG A 240 -18.51 12.46 -33.53
C ARG A 240 -18.11 11.24 -34.36
N GLY A 241 -18.76 11.07 -35.51
CA GLY A 241 -18.43 9.99 -36.45
C GLY A 241 -18.93 8.61 -36.01
N THR A 242 -19.85 8.53 -35.05
CA THR A 242 -20.40 7.26 -34.54
C THR A 242 -21.93 7.32 -34.43
N THR A 243 -22.55 6.20 -34.08
CA THR A 243 -23.99 6.12 -33.80
C THR A 243 -24.36 6.50 -32.37
N PHE A 244 -23.39 6.71 -31.48
CA PHE A 244 -23.64 7.03 -30.07
C PHE A 244 -24.12 8.48 -29.91
N ARG A 245 -25.24 8.63 -29.22
CA ARG A 245 -25.97 9.89 -29.03
C ARG A 245 -25.82 10.41 -27.61
N GLN A 246 -26.22 11.66 -27.42
CA GLN A 246 -26.42 12.21 -26.08
C GLN A 246 -27.38 11.31 -25.29
N GLY A 247 -27.04 11.03 -24.02
CA GLY A 247 -27.80 10.13 -23.16
C GLY A 247 -27.38 8.66 -23.22
N ASP A 248 -26.54 8.26 -24.18
CA ASP A 248 -26.00 6.90 -24.23
C ASP A 248 -25.02 6.64 -23.08
N GLY A 249 -24.94 5.40 -22.61
CA GLY A 249 -24.08 4.97 -21.52
C GLY A 249 -24.72 3.82 -20.73
N LEU A 250 -23.94 2.80 -20.46
CA LEU A 250 -24.34 1.64 -19.66
C LEU A 250 -24.00 1.86 -18.20
N SER A 251 -24.72 1.15 -17.34
CA SER A 251 -24.42 1.11 -15.90
C SER A 251 -23.67 -0.17 -15.55
N SER A 252 -22.75 -0.07 -14.59
CA SER A 252 -22.07 -1.23 -14.00
C SER A 252 -21.96 -1.07 -12.47
N PRO A 253 -21.91 -2.17 -11.70
CA PRO A 253 -21.74 -2.08 -10.26
C PRO A 253 -20.35 -1.55 -9.90
N GLY A 254 -20.26 -0.89 -8.74
CA GLY A 254 -19.03 -0.32 -8.19
C GLY A 254 -18.99 -0.45 -6.68
N GLY A 255 -17.93 0.06 -6.05
CA GLY A 255 -17.71 -0.10 -4.60
C GLY A 255 -17.44 -1.56 -4.20
N LEU A 256 -17.07 -2.41 -5.15
CA LEU A 256 -16.76 -3.81 -4.89
C LEU A 256 -15.35 -3.97 -4.33
N ARG A 257 -14.43 -3.09 -4.72
CA ARG A 257 -13.02 -3.09 -4.33
C ARG A 257 -12.64 -1.70 -3.81
N LEU A 258 -11.41 -1.58 -3.28
CA LEU A 258 -10.87 -0.29 -2.87
C LEU A 258 -10.97 0.74 -4.02
N ARG A 259 -11.44 1.93 -3.68
CA ARG A 259 -11.44 3.12 -4.54
C ARG A 259 -10.16 3.92 -4.29
N TYR A 260 -9.74 4.70 -5.27
CA TYR A 260 -8.59 5.58 -5.16
C TYR A 260 -9.04 6.99 -5.52
N THR A 261 -9.24 7.81 -4.48
CA THR A 261 -9.91 9.11 -4.60
C THR A 261 -9.11 10.19 -3.89
N PRO A 262 -9.34 11.47 -4.20
CA PRO A 262 -8.89 12.58 -3.35
C PRO A 262 -9.45 12.44 -1.92
N PRO A 263 -8.74 12.93 -0.88
CA PRO A 263 -9.19 12.86 0.50
C PRO A 263 -10.58 13.45 0.76
N ALA A 264 -10.86 14.61 0.17
CA ALA A 264 -12.12 15.30 0.39
C ALA A 264 -13.34 14.55 -0.20
N TYR A 265 -13.14 13.66 -1.19
CA TYR A 265 -14.18 12.75 -1.67
C TYR A 265 -14.65 11.77 -0.57
N ALA A 266 -13.76 11.39 0.34
CA ALA A 266 -14.09 10.56 1.50
C ALA A 266 -14.34 11.38 2.77
N ARG A 267 -14.67 12.68 2.63
CA ARG A 267 -14.85 13.62 3.74
C ARG A 267 -13.63 13.73 4.66
N MET A 268 -12.42 13.64 4.10
CA MET A 268 -11.20 13.85 4.86
C MET A 268 -10.48 15.15 4.48
N ASN A 269 -9.89 15.81 5.47
CA ASN A 269 -9.06 16.99 5.27
C ASN A 269 -7.70 16.58 4.67
N GLY A 270 -7.58 16.68 3.35
CA GLY A 270 -6.37 16.28 2.63
C GLY A 270 -5.12 17.06 3.00
N GLN A 271 -5.24 18.36 3.30
CA GLN A 271 -4.10 19.17 3.69
C GLN A 271 -3.59 18.77 5.08
N LEU A 272 -4.51 18.58 6.05
CA LEU A 272 -4.15 18.13 7.39
C LEU A 272 -3.47 16.75 7.36
N LEU A 273 -4.02 15.81 6.57
CA LEU A 273 -3.40 14.49 6.36
C LEU A 273 -1.99 14.64 5.79
N GLU A 274 -1.82 15.42 4.71
CA GLU A 274 -0.53 15.58 4.06
C GLU A 274 0.52 16.20 4.99
N ASP A 275 0.21 17.35 5.60
CA ASP A 275 1.17 18.10 6.39
C ASP A 275 1.57 17.33 7.66
N SER A 276 0.58 16.76 8.34
CA SER A 276 0.83 16.09 9.62
C SER A 276 1.54 14.75 9.44
N ILE A 277 1.10 13.92 8.48
CA ILE A 277 1.74 12.62 8.21
C ILE A 277 3.17 12.86 7.74
N ARG A 278 3.38 13.78 6.79
CA ARG A 278 4.72 14.15 6.32
C ARG A 278 5.61 14.59 7.47
N ALA A 279 5.14 15.54 8.29
CA ALA A 279 5.94 16.06 9.40
C ALA A 279 6.36 14.96 10.38
N ILE A 280 5.45 14.06 10.75
CA ILE A 280 5.72 12.96 11.69
C ILE A 280 6.67 11.92 11.06
N VAL A 281 6.46 11.53 9.81
CA VAL A 281 7.31 10.54 9.13
C VAL A 281 8.72 11.10 8.92
N GLU A 282 8.85 12.34 8.45
CA GLU A 282 10.14 12.99 8.24
C GLU A 282 10.87 13.26 9.57
N GLU A 283 10.14 13.52 10.67
CA GLU A 283 10.72 13.52 12.02
C GLU A 283 11.32 12.15 12.37
N GLY A 284 10.58 11.07 12.14
CA GLY A 284 11.05 9.70 12.34
C GLY A 284 12.31 9.39 11.53
N ILE A 285 12.37 9.83 10.27
CA ILE A 285 13.55 9.66 9.40
C ILE A 285 14.74 10.46 9.95
N ARG A 286 14.56 11.76 10.24
CA ARG A 286 15.62 12.63 10.78
C ARG A 286 16.17 12.10 12.11
N ALA A 287 15.30 11.58 12.97
CA ALA A 287 15.70 10.98 14.24
C ALA A 287 16.40 9.63 14.08
N GLY A 288 16.37 9.02 12.88
CA GLY A 288 16.91 7.68 12.62
C GLY A 288 16.08 6.57 13.26
N ALA A 289 14.75 6.73 13.31
CA ALA A 289 13.82 5.67 13.72
C ALA A 289 13.67 4.60 12.62
N PHE A 290 13.78 5.01 11.36
CA PHE A 290 13.84 4.17 10.16
C PHE A 290 14.42 5.00 9.00
N PRO A 291 15.07 4.37 7.99
CA PRO A 291 15.54 5.08 6.78
C PRO A 291 14.43 5.65 5.89
N GLY A 292 13.29 4.97 5.85
CA GLY A 292 12.16 5.33 5.00
C GLY A 292 10.90 4.56 5.40
N ALA A 293 9.77 4.96 4.82
CA ALA A 293 8.47 4.38 5.13
C ALA A 293 7.46 4.51 3.97
N GLN A 294 6.46 3.64 3.95
CA GLN A 294 5.19 3.84 3.22
C GLN A 294 4.06 4.07 4.21
N VAL A 295 3.13 4.95 3.87
CA VAL A 295 1.90 5.18 4.62
C VAL A 295 0.72 5.08 3.67
N LEU A 296 -0.25 4.22 4.01
CA LEU A 296 -1.53 4.11 3.30
C LEU A 296 -2.68 4.33 4.28
N VAL A 297 -3.62 5.19 3.89
CA VAL A 297 -4.85 5.49 4.62
C VAL A 297 -6.04 5.27 3.69
N ALA A 298 -7.05 4.56 4.17
CA ALA A 298 -8.34 4.48 3.51
C ALA A 298 -9.50 4.85 4.46
N LYS A 299 -10.53 5.48 3.90
CA LYS A 299 -11.77 5.85 4.59
C LYS A 299 -12.97 5.41 3.76
N ASP A 300 -13.86 4.62 4.36
CA ASP A 300 -15.06 4.06 3.71
C ASP A 300 -14.73 3.35 2.39
N GLY A 301 -13.63 2.59 2.38
CA GLY A 301 -13.12 1.90 1.19
C GLY A 301 -12.48 2.80 0.13
N ASN A 302 -12.25 4.09 0.40
CA ASN A 302 -11.48 4.99 -0.46
C ASN A 302 -10.05 5.13 0.07
N VAL A 303 -9.05 4.67 -0.66
CA VAL A 303 -7.65 4.99 -0.43
C VAL A 303 -7.44 6.46 -0.78
N VAL A 304 -7.24 7.26 0.26
CA VAL A 304 -7.11 8.72 0.18
C VAL A 304 -5.68 9.20 0.35
N TYR A 305 -4.82 8.37 0.92
CA TYR A 305 -3.41 8.65 1.12
C TYR A 305 -2.62 7.38 0.82
N HIS A 306 -1.64 7.46 -0.07
CA HIS A 306 -0.66 6.39 -0.30
C HIS A 306 0.65 7.02 -0.75
N LYS A 307 1.59 7.19 0.18
CA LYS A 307 2.86 7.88 -0.08
C LYS A 307 4.04 7.13 0.51
N ALA A 308 5.19 7.32 -0.13
CA ALA A 308 6.48 6.81 0.28
C ALA A 308 7.41 7.96 0.69
N PHE A 309 8.31 7.68 1.63
CA PHE A 309 9.22 8.64 2.23
C PHE A 309 10.61 8.03 2.44
N GLY A 310 11.65 8.84 2.28
CA GLY A 310 13.02 8.44 2.56
C GLY A 310 13.54 7.37 1.60
N TYR A 311 14.41 6.51 2.13
CA TYR A 311 15.19 5.55 1.34
C TYR A 311 15.14 4.17 1.97
N HIS A 312 15.55 3.14 1.23
CA HIS A 312 15.64 1.77 1.73
C HIS A 312 16.63 1.65 2.90
N THR A 313 17.72 2.42 2.84
CA THR A 313 18.85 2.39 3.77
C THR A 313 19.35 3.82 4.03
N TYR A 314 20.17 4.00 5.07
CA TYR A 314 20.69 5.33 5.44
C TYR A 314 21.74 5.90 4.47
N ASP A 315 22.24 5.12 3.51
CA ASP A 315 23.12 5.61 2.44
C ASP A 315 22.38 6.49 1.41
N SER A 316 21.04 6.48 1.44
CA SER A 316 20.17 7.27 0.56
C SER A 316 20.35 6.98 -0.94
N LEU A 317 20.73 5.76 -1.30
CA LEU A 317 20.94 5.36 -2.71
C LEU A 317 19.64 4.98 -3.43
N GLN A 318 18.71 4.33 -2.73
CA GLN A 318 17.45 3.86 -3.32
C GLN A 318 16.25 4.43 -2.57
N ALA A 319 15.49 5.30 -3.24
CA ALA A 319 14.29 5.90 -2.68
C ALA A 319 13.20 4.85 -2.46
N VAL A 320 12.41 5.02 -1.39
CA VAL A 320 11.23 4.17 -1.20
C VAL A 320 10.19 4.50 -2.26
N SER A 321 9.67 3.48 -2.93
CA SER A 321 8.51 3.52 -3.81
C SER A 321 7.27 3.03 -3.08
N ALA A 322 6.09 3.48 -3.52
CA ALA A 322 4.79 2.97 -3.05
C ALA A 322 4.55 1.49 -3.40
N GLU A 323 5.37 0.94 -4.29
CA GLU A 323 5.31 -0.45 -4.72
C GLU A 323 6.31 -1.36 -3.97
N ASP A 324 7.17 -0.80 -3.12
CA ASP A 324 8.15 -1.62 -2.39
C ASP A 324 7.49 -2.61 -1.44
N ILE A 325 8.18 -3.72 -1.23
CA ILE A 325 7.72 -4.89 -0.50
C ILE A 325 8.49 -4.99 0.81
N TYR A 326 7.77 -5.13 1.93
CA TYR A 326 8.34 -5.18 3.27
C TYR A 326 8.17 -6.56 3.91
N ASP A 327 9.15 -6.96 4.73
CA ASP A 327 8.96 -8.07 5.68
C ASP A 327 7.91 -7.67 6.72
N LEU A 328 6.78 -8.38 6.73
CA LEU A 328 5.65 -8.06 7.60
C LEU A 328 5.89 -8.43 9.07
N ALA A 329 6.92 -9.21 9.38
CA ALA A 329 7.14 -9.77 10.70
C ALA A 329 5.84 -10.37 11.27
N SER A 330 5.41 -9.97 12.47
CA SER A 330 4.21 -10.54 13.11
C SER A 330 2.87 -10.14 12.46
N VAL A 331 2.82 -9.14 11.57
CA VAL A 331 1.61 -8.92 10.73
C VAL A 331 1.32 -10.16 9.87
N THR A 332 2.33 -10.99 9.59
CA THR A 332 2.15 -12.33 8.98
C THR A 332 1.08 -13.18 9.68
N LYS A 333 0.93 -13.08 11.01
CA LYS A 333 -0.05 -13.88 11.76
C LYS A 333 -1.47 -13.67 11.23
N VAL A 334 -1.87 -12.39 11.19
CA VAL A 334 -3.20 -11.97 10.75
C VAL A 334 -3.34 -12.03 9.23
N SER A 335 -2.23 -11.92 8.50
CA SER A 335 -2.24 -11.92 7.03
C SER A 335 -2.10 -13.30 6.38
N SER A 336 -1.88 -14.37 7.16
CA SER A 336 -1.71 -15.74 6.64
C SER A 336 -2.62 -16.76 7.33
N ALA A 337 -2.15 -17.46 8.36
CA ALA A 337 -2.88 -18.57 8.96
C ALA A 337 -4.21 -18.12 9.55
N LEU A 338 -4.31 -16.89 10.06
CA LEU A 338 -5.58 -16.40 10.60
C LEU A 338 -6.66 -16.28 9.53
N ALA A 339 -6.31 -15.87 8.30
CA ALA A 339 -7.24 -15.86 7.17
C ALA A 339 -7.82 -17.26 6.93
N ALA A 340 -6.93 -18.27 6.91
CA ALA A 340 -7.29 -19.66 6.73
C ALA A 340 -8.16 -20.18 7.89
N LEU A 341 -7.78 -19.93 9.14
CA LEU A 341 -8.52 -20.40 10.32
C LEU A 341 -9.91 -19.76 10.41
N MET A 342 -10.03 -18.46 10.15
CA MET A 342 -11.34 -17.78 10.11
C MET A 342 -12.25 -18.40 9.05
N ARG A 343 -11.73 -18.64 7.84
CA ARG A 343 -12.51 -19.33 6.80
C ARG A 343 -12.90 -20.74 7.23
N LEU A 344 -11.97 -21.52 7.76
CA LEU A 344 -12.23 -22.90 8.20
C LEU A 344 -13.23 -22.96 9.36
N HIS A 345 -13.18 -22.00 10.28
CA HIS A 345 -14.15 -21.87 11.36
C HIS A 345 -15.55 -21.57 10.81
N GLY A 346 -15.67 -20.58 9.90
CA GLY A 346 -16.94 -20.29 9.23
C GLY A 346 -17.50 -21.46 8.40
N LEU A 347 -16.63 -22.36 7.92
CA LEU A 347 -17.02 -23.59 7.23
C LEU A 347 -17.30 -24.78 8.17
N GLY A 348 -17.22 -24.60 9.50
CA GLY A 348 -17.39 -25.68 10.48
C GLY A 348 -16.27 -26.73 10.47
N LYS A 349 -15.12 -26.44 9.84
CA LYS A 349 -13.96 -27.35 9.72
C LYS A 349 -12.91 -27.15 10.80
N PHE A 350 -13.01 -26.06 11.58
CA PHE A 350 -12.09 -25.74 12.65
C PHE A 350 -12.85 -25.21 13.87
N GLU A 351 -12.63 -25.84 15.02
CA GLU A 351 -13.27 -25.50 16.28
C GLU A 351 -12.29 -24.72 17.17
N LEU A 352 -12.67 -23.53 17.61
CA LEU A 352 -11.82 -22.67 18.45
C LEU A 352 -11.57 -23.26 19.84
N ASP A 353 -12.57 -23.92 20.41
CA ASP A 353 -12.52 -24.48 21.76
C ASP A 353 -12.00 -25.93 21.80
N ALA A 354 -11.64 -26.48 20.63
CA ALA A 354 -10.98 -27.77 20.58
C ALA A 354 -9.59 -27.74 21.23
N PRO A 355 -9.18 -28.83 21.90
CA PRO A 355 -7.83 -28.96 22.42
C PRO A 355 -6.81 -29.10 21.27
N LEU A 356 -5.59 -28.59 21.46
CA LEU A 356 -4.48 -28.65 20.49
C LEU A 356 -4.27 -30.05 19.89
N GLU A 357 -4.42 -31.09 20.72
CA GLU A 357 -4.21 -32.47 20.29
C GLU A 357 -5.23 -32.98 19.25
N ARG A 358 -6.37 -32.29 19.07
CA ARG A 358 -7.40 -32.62 18.08
C ARG A 358 -6.85 -32.50 16.66
N TYR A 359 -6.24 -31.35 16.33
CA TYR A 359 -5.69 -31.11 14.99
C TYR A 359 -4.17 -31.27 14.92
N PHE A 360 -3.48 -31.44 16.06
CA PHE A 360 -2.04 -31.65 16.08
C PHE A 360 -1.62 -32.77 17.04
N SER A 361 -1.89 -34.02 16.63
CA SER A 361 -1.74 -35.23 17.44
C SER A 361 -0.34 -35.46 18.03
N GLY A 362 0.71 -34.88 17.44
CA GLY A 362 2.08 -34.90 17.96
C GLY A 362 2.23 -34.28 19.37
N PHE A 363 1.21 -33.57 19.86
CA PHE A 363 1.20 -32.90 21.16
C PHE A 363 0.39 -33.62 22.25
N ARG A 364 -0.25 -34.77 21.97
CA ARG A 364 -1.08 -35.54 22.93
C ARG A 364 -0.43 -35.76 24.30
N SER A 365 0.86 -36.10 24.34
CA SER A 365 1.61 -36.35 25.59
C SER A 365 2.40 -35.12 26.08
N SER A 366 1.88 -33.91 25.86
CA SER A 366 2.54 -32.67 26.27
C SER A 366 1.67 -31.89 27.25
N ASN A 367 2.28 -31.00 28.04
CA ASN A 367 1.57 -30.06 28.91
C ASN A 367 0.76 -28.98 28.16
N LYS A 368 0.59 -29.12 26.84
CA LYS A 368 -0.16 -28.20 25.98
C LYS A 368 -1.33 -28.91 25.29
N ASN A 369 -1.49 -30.21 25.49
CA ASN A 369 -2.47 -31.03 24.78
C ASN A 369 -3.91 -30.51 24.93
N HIS A 370 -4.29 -30.09 26.15
CA HIS A 370 -5.62 -29.60 26.50
C HIS A 370 -5.81 -28.08 26.32
N LEU A 371 -4.78 -27.34 25.87
CA LEU A 371 -4.93 -25.92 25.59
C LEU A 371 -5.82 -25.74 24.36
N THR A 372 -6.80 -24.85 24.46
CA THR A 372 -7.73 -24.54 23.36
C THR A 372 -7.08 -23.60 22.35
N TYR A 373 -7.50 -23.68 21.09
CA TYR A 373 -7.06 -22.69 20.10
C TYR A 373 -7.48 -21.27 20.45
N ARG A 374 -8.67 -21.09 21.03
CA ARG A 374 -9.15 -19.80 21.54
C ARG A 374 -8.16 -19.15 22.50
N SER A 375 -7.80 -19.87 23.58
CA SER A 375 -6.85 -19.37 24.57
C SER A 375 -5.47 -19.09 23.97
N MET A 376 -4.98 -19.95 23.07
CA MET A 376 -3.66 -19.77 22.45
C MET A 376 -3.63 -18.59 21.46
N LEU A 377 -4.66 -18.40 20.64
CA LEU A 377 -4.79 -17.30 19.68
C LEU A 377 -5.00 -15.96 20.38
N ALA A 378 -5.67 -15.94 21.53
CA ALA A 378 -5.82 -14.74 22.36
C ALA A 378 -4.63 -14.48 23.31
N HIS A 379 -3.55 -15.26 23.20
CA HIS A 379 -2.38 -15.16 24.07
C HIS A 379 -2.67 -15.36 25.58
N ASN A 380 -3.70 -16.14 25.91
CA ASN A 380 -4.13 -16.44 27.28
C ASN A 380 -3.82 -17.89 27.71
N ALA A 381 -2.83 -18.54 27.08
CA ALA A 381 -2.58 -19.98 27.23
C ALA A 381 -1.27 -20.33 27.96
N ARG A 382 -0.66 -19.38 28.67
CA ARG A 382 0.59 -19.56 29.46
C ARG A 382 1.79 -20.04 28.63
N LEU A 383 1.72 -19.91 27.31
CA LEU A 383 2.82 -20.30 26.42
C LEU A 383 3.99 -19.34 26.63
N ARG A 384 5.23 -19.85 26.52
CA ARG A 384 6.42 -18.99 26.53
C ARG A 384 6.35 -18.01 25.35
N PRO A 385 6.86 -16.78 25.51
CA PRO A 385 6.75 -15.77 24.46
C PRO A 385 7.50 -16.16 23.19
N TRP A 386 8.71 -16.71 23.34
CA TRP A 386 9.57 -17.09 22.21
C TRP A 386 10.56 -18.20 22.59
N ILE A 387 11.17 -18.82 21.57
CA ILE A 387 12.23 -19.84 21.72
C ILE A 387 13.35 -19.56 20.69
N PRO A 388 14.63 -19.39 21.10
CA PRO A 388 15.78 -19.22 20.20
C PRO A 388 16.18 -20.55 19.55
N TYR A 389 15.44 -21.01 18.53
CA TYR A 389 15.68 -22.32 17.92
C TYR A 389 17.10 -22.48 17.35
N TRP A 390 17.66 -21.40 16.80
CA TRP A 390 18.98 -21.40 16.18
C TRP A 390 20.10 -21.69 17.20
N LYS A 391 20.01 -21.21 18.45
CA LYS A 391 21.00 -21.51 19.49
C LYS A 391 21.09 -23.01 19.79
N GLY A 392 19.98 -23.73 19.64
CA GLY A 392 19.93 -25.19 19.76
C GLY A 392 20.75 -25.94 18.70
N THR A 393 21.18 -25.26 17.62
CA THR A 393 22.06 -25.80 16.57
C THR A 393 23.53 -25.82 16.98
N LEU A 394 23.93 -24.99 17.93
CA LEU A 394 25.33 -24.84 18.37
C LEU A 394 25.75 -25.99 19.31
N ARG A 395 27.05 -26.32 19.33
CA ARG A 395 27.65 -27.33 20.25
C ARG A 395 27.60 -26.83 21.71
N GLY A 396 27.59 -27.71 22.70
CA GLY A 396 27.58 -27.33 24.13
C GLY A 396 26.37 -27.81 24.94
N ASN A 397 26.24 -27.32 26.17
CA ASN A 397 25.54 -28.02 27.25
C ASN A 397 24.02 -27.76 27.31
N ALA A 398 23.55 -26.51 27.11
CA ALA A 398 22.12 -26.18 27.13
C ALA A 398 21.60 -25.79 25.73
N ARG A 399 20.48 -26.40 25.31
CA ARG A 399 19.87 -26.14 23.98
C ARG A 399 18.76 -25.10 23.98
N TYR A 400 18.12 -24.88 25.13
CA TYR A 400 16.94 -24.04 25.26
C TYR A 400 16.93 -23.32 26.62
N PRO A 401 16.21 -22.19 26.75
CA PRO A 401 16.22 -21.35 27.95
C PRO A 401 15.87 -22.03 29.27
N TRP A 402 15.10 -23.13 29.24
CA TRP A 402 14.68 -23.87 30.43
C TRP A 402 15.65 -25.00 30.83
N ARG A 403 16.90 -24.97 30.37
CA ARG A 403 17.92 -25.97 30.70
C ARG A 403 19.04 -25.32 31.51
N LYS A 404 19.54 -26.02 32.52
CA LYS A 404 20.70 -25.58 33.32
C LYS A 404 21.91 -25.31 32.41
N GLY A 405 22.60 -24.19 32.63
CA GLY A 405 23.74 -23.75 31.83
C GLY A 405 23.36 -23.09 30.50
N TRP A 406 22.13 -22.57 30.40
CA TRP A 406 21.70 -21.71 29.28
C TRP A 406 22.46 -20.38 29.30
N ASP A 407 22.76 -19.89 28.09
CA ASP A 407 23.48 -18.64 27.86
C ASP A 407 22.68 -17.76 26.89
N ASP A 408 22.13 -16.67 27.44
CA ASP A 408 21.33 -15.68 26.73
C ASP A 408 22.16 -14.79 25.80
N GLU A 409 23.46 -14.64 26.05
CA GLU A 409 24.37 -13.80 25.26
C GLU A 409 25.07 -14.57 24.15
N ARG A 410 24.95 -15.89 24.14
CA ARG A 410 25.58 -16.75 23.14
C ARG A 410 25.27 -16.31 21.70
N ILE A 411 26.33 -16.06 20.94
CA ILE A 411 26.31 -15.82 19.50
C ILE A 411 26.77 -17.05 18.69
N ASN A 412 26.55 -17.02 17.38
CA ASN A 412 27.00 -18.03 16.44
C ASN A 412 28.54 -17.99 16.31
N ASP A 413 29.20 -19.02 16.82
CA ASP A 413 30.65 -19.27 16.74
C ASP A 413 31.02 -20.21 15.58
N TYR A 414 30.08 -20.48 14.67
CA TYR A 414 30.15 -21.46 13.58
C TYR A 414 30.38 -22.92 14.03
N ARG A 415 30.39 -23.20 15.33
CA ARG A 415 30.54 -24.55 15.88
C ARG A 415 29.18 -25.22 16.00
N PHE A 416 28.59 -25.53 14.85
CA PHE A 416 27.33 -26.24 14.77
C PHE A 416 27.46 -27.73 15.15
N ARG A 417 26.35 -28.30 15.63
CA ARG A 417 26.19 -29.74 15.77
C ARG A 417 26.12 -30.37 14.37
N TRP A 418 26.77 -31.52 14.20
CA TRP A 418 26.99 -32.20 12.92
C TRP A 418 25.78 -32.29 11.97
N CYS A 419 24.55 -32.49 12.48
CA CYS A 419 23.32 -32.55 11.69
C CYS A 419 22.42 -31.31 11.86
N SER A 420 22.99 -30.10 11.83
CA SER A 420 22.22 -28.84 11.89
C SER A 420 22.40 -28.01 10.63
N PHE A 421 23.60 -27.46 10.41
CA PHE A 421 23.90 -26.60 9.26
C PHE A 421 25.06 -27.13 8.42
N LYS A 422 25.05 -26.77 7.13
CA LYS A 422 26.15 -26.88 6.17
C LYS A 422 26.29 -25.57 5.38
N THR A 423 27.46 -25.39 4.76
CA THR A 423 27.77 -24.20 3.95
C THR A 423 27.13 -24.25 2.57
N ASP A 424 26.73 -25.43 2.11
CA ASP A 424 26.20 -25.70 0.78
C ASP A 424 24.87 -26.48 0.83
N SER A 425 24.09 -26.32 -0.24
CA SER A 425 22.82 -27.03 -0.40
C SER A 425 23.06 -28.51 -0.71
N SER A 426 22.18 -29.38 -0.22
CA SER A 426 22.14 -30.79 -0.62
C SER A 426 20.77 -31.39 -0.29
N ALA A 427 20.50 -32.61 -0.76
CA ALA A 427 19.28 -33.34 -0.41
C ALA A 427 19.07 -33.53 1.11
N ARG A 428 20.13 -33.44 1.92
CA ARG A 428 20.06 -33.48 3.39
C ARG A 428 19.89 -32.10 4.02
N PHE A 429 20.36 -31.05 3.35
CA PHE A 429 20.33 -29.66 3.81
C PHE A 429 19.69 -28.75 2.74
N PRO A 430 18.38 -28.91 2.44
CA PRO A 430 17.71 -28.15 1.38
C PRO A 430 17.16 -26.79 1.84
N VAL A 431 17.14 -26.53 3.15
CA VAL A 431 16.48 -25.34 3.71
C VAL A 431 17.47 -24.18 3.74
N TYR A 432 17.31 -23.22 2.84
CA TYR A 432 18.10 -22.00 2.80
C TYR A 432 17.83 -21.12 4.04
N VAL A 433 18.90 -20.63 4.68
CA VAL A 433 18.83 -19.59 5.71
C VAL A 433 19.69 -18.39 5.31
N THR A 434 20.90 -18.64 4.83
CA THR A 434 21.78 -17.68 4.15
C THR A 434 22.64 -18.43 3.12
N ASP A 435 23.42 -17.71 2.31
CA ASP A 435 24.37 -18.30 1.35
C ASP A 435 25.39 -19.24 2.00
N SER A 436 25.65 -19.06 3.32
CA SER A 436 26.58 -19.87 4.11
C SER A 436 25.90 -20.81 5.12
N LEU A 437 24.57 -20.82 5.20
CA LEU A 437 23.81 -21.60 6.18
C LEU A 437 22.63 -22.33 5.52
N TRP A 438 22.81 -23.62 5.30
CA TRP A 438 21.79 -24.55 4.81
C TRP A 438 21.38 -25.52 5.91
N LEU A 439 20.11 -25.52 6.29
CA LEU A 439 19.58 -26.24 7.43
C LEU A 439 19.14 -27.66 7.05
N HIS A 440 19.40 -28.60 7.96
CA HIS A 440 19.03 -30.01 7.78
C HIS A 440 17.51 -30.19 7.60
N ARG A 441 17.08 -30.98 6.62
CA ARG A 441 15.66 -31.19 6.21
C ARG A 441 14.68 -31.59 7.33
N HIS A 442 15.19 -32.16 8.42
CA HIS A 442 14.38 -32.59 9.57
C HIS A 442 14.42 -31.63 10.77
N TYR A 443 15.00 -30.44 10.62
CA TYR A 443 15.12 -29.50 11.73
C TYR A 443 13.76 -28.91 12.16
N LYS A 444 12.78 -28.78 11.24
CA LYS A 444 11.37 -28.47 11.56
C LYS A 444 10.83 -29.34 12.71
N LYS A 445 11.09 -30.64 12.69
CA LYS A 445 10.70 -31.58 13.77
C LYS A 445 11.36 -31.26 15.12
N LYS A 446 12.56 -30.67 15.12
CA LYS A 446 13.25 -30.21 16.34
C LYS A 446 12.62 -28.94 16.89
N ILE A 447 12.16 -28.02 16.03
CA ILE A 447 11.39 -26.83 16.41
C ILE A 447 10.10 -27.26 17.11
N TYR A 448 9.30 -28.14 16.49
CA TYR A 448 8.08 -28.66 17.11
C TYR A 448 8.35 -29.38 18.42
N LYS A 449 9.41 -30.18 18.50
CA LYS A 449 9.83 -30.84 19.74
C LYS A 449 10.22 -29.83 20.83
N ALA A 450 10.83 -28.71 20.48
CA ALA A 450 11.16 -27.64 21.42
C ALA A 450 9.90 -26.98 21.97
N ILE A 451 8.94 -26.63 21.10
CA ILE A 451 7.63 -26.10 21.48
C ILE A 451 6.89 -27.10 22.38
N ARG A 452 6.83 -28.37 21.98
CA ARG A 452 6.18 -29.43 22.76
C ARG A 452 6.75 -29.56 24.17
N LYS A 453 8.09 -29.50 24.30
CA LYS A 453 8.81 -29.70 25.56
C LYS A 453 9.04 -28.43 26.39
N SER A 454 8.65 -27.25 25.89
CA SER A 454 8.80 -26.02 26.68
C SER A 454 7.88 -26.07 27.91
N PRO A 455 8.31 -25.55 29.07
CA PRO A 455 7.40 -25.39 30.20
C PRO A 455 6.33 -24.33 29.87
N LEU A 456 5.16 -24.44 30.48
CA LEU A 456 4.22 -23.32 30.56
C LEU A 456 4.73 -22.30 31.60
N ASN A 457 4.35 -21.04 31.44
CA ASN A 457 4.58 -20.03 32.47
C ASN A 457 3.75 -20.37 33.72
N ALA A 458 4.27 -20.02 34.90
CA ALA A 458 3.62 -20.32 36.18
C ALA A 458 2.24 -19.64 36.26
N GLU A 459 2.21 -18.33 36.03
CA GLU A 459 1.00 -17.53 36.13
C GLU A 459 0.11 -17.60 34.88
N PRO A 460 -1.22 -17.60 35.05
CA PRO A 460 -2.18 -17.35 33.98
C PRO A 460 -2.15 -15.87 33.53
N GLY A 461 -2.85 -15.57 32.43
CA GLY A 461 -2.97 -14.22 31.88
C GLY A 461 -2.24 -14.01 30.55
N TYR A 462 -2.28 -12.76 30.08
CA TYR A 462 -1.77 -12.36 28.78
C TYR A 462 -0.24 -12.50 28.68
N VAL A 463 0.21 -13.35 27.76
CA VAL A 463 1.61 -13.43 27.32
C VAL A 463 1.66 -13.60 25.81
N TYR A 464 2.13 -12.56 25.11
CA TYR A 464 2.33 -12.62 23.66
C TYR A 464 3.27 -13.77 23.30
N SER A 465 2.76 -14.74 22.53
CA SER A 465 3.48 -15.97 22.18
C SER A 465 3.32 -16.35 20.72
N GLY A 466 4.45 -16.51 20.03
CA GLY A 466 4.50 -16.96 18.64
C GLY A 466 4.41 -18.49 18.46
N LEU A 467 4.38 -19.28 19.54
CA LEU A 467 4.64 -20.72 19.45
C LEU A 467 3.56 -21.50 18.68
N LEU A 468 2.28 -21.16 18.86
CA LEU A 468 1.19 -21.77 18.10
C LEU A 468 1.38 -21.54 16.58
N PHE A 469 1.81 -20.35 16.20
CA PHE A 469 1.93 -19.94 14.80
C PHE A 469 3.03 -20.69 14.01
N TYR A 470 3.94 -21.38 14.68
CA TYR A 470 4.83 -22.33 13.99
C TYR A 470 4.14 -23.63 13.59
N LEU A 471 3.02 -23.98 14.24
CA LEU A 471 2.28 -25.22 14.01
C LEU A 471 1.12 -25.04 13.01
N LEU A 472 0.58 -23.81 12.91
CA LEU A 472 -0.62 -23.55 12.11
C LEU A 472 -0.49 -23.90 10.61
N PRO A 473 0.65 -23.71 9.92
CA PRO A 473 0.75 -24.14 8.53
C PRO A 473 0.42 -25.62 8.32
N GLU A 474 0.99 -26.50 9.15
CA GLU A 474 0.77 -27.96 9.06
C GLU A 474 -0.64 -28.37 9.50
N ILE A 475 -1.24 -27.62 10.45
CA ILE A 475 -2.64 -27.82 10.84
C ILE A 475 -3.57 -27.44 9.69
N VAL A 476 -3.34 -26.28 9.06
CA VAL A 476 -4.14 -25.82 7.93
C VAL A 476 -4.01 -26.80 6.76
N GLU A 477 -2.78 -27.21 6.39
CA GLU A 477 -2.53 -28.23 5.36
C GLU A 477 -3.30 -29.52 5.62
N GLY A 478 -3.28 -30.01 6.87
CA GLY A 478 -4.03 -31.20 7.26
C GLY A 478 -5.54 -31.06 7.13
N LEU A 479 -6.09 -29.86 7.38
CA LEU A 479 -7.52 -29.57 7.29
C LEU A 479 -8.00 -29.34 5.84
N VAL A 480 -7.15 -28.78 4.98
CA VAL A 480 -7.53 -28.44 3.60
C VAL A 480 -7.07 -29.47 2.56
N GLY A 481 -6.05 -30.29 2.88
CA GLY A 481 -5.50 -31.27 1.95
C GLY A 481 -4.66 -30.67 0.82
N GLN A 482 -4.14 -29.45 0.99
CA GLN A 482 -3.39 -28.67 0.01
C GLN A 482 -2.19 -28.00 0.69
N ASP A 483 -1.11 -27.76 -0.06
CA ASP A 483 0.02 -26.95 0.38
C ASP A 483 -0.43 -25.59 0.95
N TYR A 484 0.15 -25.20 2.09
CA TYR A 484 -0.26 -24.01 2.82
C TYR A 484 -0.11 -22.71 2.00
N GLU A 485 1.03 -22.53 1.32
CA GLU A 485 1.29 -21.32 0.53
C GLU A 485 0.34 -21.25 -0.66
N GLN A 486 0.13 -22.39 -1.34
CA GLN A 486 -0.77 -22.46 -2.48
C GLN A 486 -2.23 -22.20 -2.09
N TYR A 487 -2.69 -22.78 -0.98
CA TYR A 487 -4.04 -22.56 -0.45
C TYR A 487 -4.29 -21.07 -0.18
N LEU A 488 -3.32 -20.37 0.44
CA LEU A 488 -3.44 -18.93 0.71
C LEU A 488 -3.51 -18.11 -0.58
N LYS A 489 -2.66 -18.42 -1.57
CA LYS A 489 -2.63 -17.72 -2.86
C LYS A 489 -3.94 -17.87 -3.62
N GLU A 490 -4.43 -19.10 -3.76
CA GLU A 490 -5.63 -19.40 -4.53
C GLU A 490 -6.93 -19.00 -3.82
N THR A 491 -6.95 -19.07 -2.48
CA THR A 491 -8.18 -18.78 -1.73
C THR A 491 -8.34 -17.30 -1.43
N PHE A 492 -7.23 -16.59 -1.13
CA PHE A 492 -7.26 -15.21 -0.67
C PHE A 492 -6.45 -14.28 -1.56
N TYR A 493 -5.14 -14.48 -1.71
CA TYR A 493 -4.27 -13.41 -2.23
C TYR A 493 -4.56 -13.07 -3.70
N HIS A 494 -4.53 -14.04 -4.61
CA HIS A 494 -4.77 -13.77 -6.03
C HIS A 494 -6.23 -13.33 -6.32
N PRO A 495 -7.27 -13.95 -5.73
CA PRO A 495 -8.65 -13.47 -5.94
C PRO A 495 -8.91 -12.05 -5.44
N LEU A 496 -8.22 -11.63 -4.37
CA LEU A 496 -8.25 -10.24 -3.89
C LEU A 496 -7.48 -9.29 -4.82
N GLY A 497 -6.63 -9.81 -5.70
CA GLY A 497 -5.68 -9.04 -6.51
C GLY A 497 -4.40 -8.65 -5.75
N ALA A 498 -4.11 -9.31 -4.62
CA ALA A 498 -3.02 -8.97 -3.71
C ALA A 498 -1.75 -9.80 -3.97
N TYR A 499 -1.17 -9.67 -5.17
CA TYR A 499 -0.08 -10.54 -5.65
C TYR A 499 1.28 -10.35 -4.97
N THR A 500 1.50 -9.24 -4.27
CA THR A 500 2.72 -9.03 -3.47
C THR A 500 2.68 -9.74 -2.13
N LEU A 501 1.52 -10.19 -1.64
CA LEU A 501 1.41 -11.04 -0.45
C LEU A 501 2.02 -12.42 -0.74
N THR A 502 3.26 -12.63 -0.32
CA THR A 502 3.97 -13.87 -0.62
C THR A 502 5.02 -14.22 0.42
N TYR A 503 5.34 -15.50 0.54
CA TYR A 503 6.52 -15.98 1.25
C TYR A 503 7.71 -16.03 0.29
N ASN A 504 8.92 -15.79 0.80
CA ASN A 504 10.15 -15.87 0.00
C ASN A 504 10.08 -15.00 -1.29
N PRO A 505 9.95 -13.66 -1.15
CA PRO A 505 9.61 -12.75 -2.25
C PRO A 505 10.63 -12.75 -3.39
N LEU A 506 11.90 -13.10 -3.15
CA LEU A 506 12.93 -13.23 -4.18
C LEU A 506 12.63 -14.29 -5.26
N ARG A 507 11.64 -15.17 -5.04
CA ARG A 507 11.12 -16.08 -6.06
C ARG A 507 10.33 -15.38 -7.16
N PHE A 508 9.83 -14.17 -6.90
CA PHE A 508 8.82 -13.50 -7.73
C PHE A 508 9.16 -12.04 -8.04
N PHE A 509 9.96 -11.39 -7.19
CA PHE A 509 10.27 -9.97 -7.29
C PHE A 509 11.78 -9.73 -7.31
N PRO A 510 12.25 -8.73 -8.08
CA PRO A 510 13.64 -8.32 -8.06
C PRO A 510 14.00 -7.77 -6.67
N ARG A 511 15.26 -7.96 -6.27
CA ARG A 511 15.74 -7.64 -4.91
C ARG A 511 15.57 -6.17 -4.57
N GLU A 512 15.67 -5.31 -5.56
CA GLU A 512 15.51 -3.86 -5.48
C GLU A 512 14.09 -3.48 -5.05
N ARG A 513 13.07 -4.29 -5.36
CA ARG A 513 11.71 -4.03 -4.87
C ARG A 513 11.46 -4.44 -3.42
N ILE A 514 12.45 -5.01 -2.74
CA ILE A 514 12.29 -5.53 -1.39
C ILE A 514 13.15 -4.72 -0.43
N VAL A 515 12.56 -4.19 0.63
CA VAL A 515 13.29 -3.35 1.59
C VAL A 515 14.14 -4.22 2.53
N PRO A 516 15.44 -3.91 2.74
CA PRO A 516 16.29 -4.68 3.64
C PRO A 516 15.91 -4.47 5.11
N THR A 517 16.19 -5.48 5.96
CA THR A 517 15.84 -5.43 7.39
C THR A 517 17.05 -5.18 8.29
N GLU A 518 17.73 -6.20 8.81
CA GLU A 518 18.78 -6.04 9.82
C GLU A 518 20.14 -6.56 9.32
N ARG A 519 21.22 -5.89 9.71
CA ARG A 519 22.55 -6.51 9.71
C ARG A 519 22.65 -7.45 10.90
N ASP A 520 22.34 -8.73 10.69
CA ASP A 520 22.36 -9.74 11.74
C ASP A 520 23.82 -9.99 12.16
N THR A 521 24.14 -9.73 13.43
CA THR A 521 25.50 -9.84 14.00
C THR A 521 25.64 -10.95 15.04
N PHE A 522 24.63 -11.81 15.20
CA PHE A 522 24.64 -12.84 16.25
C PHE A 522 24.27 -14.23 15.77
N PHE A 523 23.46 -14.38 14.73
CA PHE A 523 23.09 -15.68 14.17
C PHE A 523 23.56 -15.83 12.73
N ARG A 524 23.00 -15.04 11.81
CA ARG A 524 23.23 -15.20 10.37
C ARG A 524 24.48 -14.47 9.88
N MET A 525 24.98 -13.50 10.65
CA MET A 525 26.25 -12.79 10.36
C MET A 525 26.27 -12.08 9.00
N VAL A 526 25.10 -11.70 8.47
CA VAL A 526 24.92 -11.05 7.15
C VAL A 526 23.84 -9.99 7.22
N GLN A 527 23.80 -9.11 6.22
CA GLN A 527 22.64 -8.24 5.99
C GLN A 527 21.45 -9.08 5.50
N ILE A 528 20.32 -8.99 6.20
CA ILE A 528 19.08 -9.63 5.79
C ILE A 528 18.36 -8.74 4.78
N HIS A 529 18.06 -9.31 3.61
CA HIS A 529 17.41 -8.63 2.49
C HIS A 529 16.71 -9.67 1.61
N GLY A 530 15.39 -9.55 1.43
CA GLY A 530 14.61 -10.51 0.64
C GLY A 530 14.30 -11.83 1.33
N HIS A 531 14.73 -11.98 2.59
CA HIS A 531 14.47 -13.14 3.44
C HIS A 531 13.90 -12.69 4.79
N VAL A 532 13.12 -13.57 5.42
CA VAL A 532 12.47 -13.27 6.69
C VAL A 532 13.48 -12.91 7.80
N HIS A 533 13.16 -11.87 8.54
CA HIS A 533 13.92 -11.33 9.66
C HIS A 533 13.91 -12.29 10.87
N ASP A 534 12.75 -12.86 11.21
CA ASP A 534 12.61 -13.82 12.32
C ASP A 534 13.45 -15.08 12.09
N GLU A 535 14.31 -15.39 13.05
CA GLU A 535 15.29 -16.47 12.93
C GLU A 535 14.60 -17.84 12.90
N GLY A 536 13.53 -18.00 13.68
CA GLY A 536 12.77 -19.24 13.71
C GLY A 536 12.03 -19.50 12.40
N ALA A 537 11.42 -18.48 11.81
CA ALA A 537 10.74 -18.55 10.53
C ALA A 537 11.73 -18.82 9.39
N ALA A 538 12.92 -18.22 9.41
CA ALA A 538 13.99 -18.55 8.48
C ALA A 538 14.34 -20.05 8.56
N MET A 539 14.42 -20.60 9.78
CA MET A 539 14.66 -22.03 10.00
C MET A 539 13.47 -22.95 9.64
N MET A 540 12.30 -22.38 9.33
CA MET A 540 11.15 -23.10 8.76
C MET A 540 11.16 -23.07 7.22
N GLY A 541 12.21 -22.53 6.59
CA GLY A 541 12.28 -22.32 5.14
C GLY A 541 11.59 -21.04 4.67
N GLY A 542 11.41 -20.07 5.58
CA GLY A 542 10.73 -18.80 5.31
C GLY A 542 9.20 -18.89 5.37
N VAL A 543 8.62 -20.10 5.33
CA VAL A 543 7.16 -20.31 5.40
C VAL A 543 6.75 -20.62 6.83
N SER A 544 6.37 -19.59 7.57
CA SER A 544 5.81 -19.69 8.93
C SER A 544 4.67 -18.71 9.09
N SER A 545 3.65 -19.05 9.88
CA SER A 545 2.61 -18.07 10.21
C SER A 545 3.01 -17.15 11.37
N ASN A 546 4.14 -17.43 12.05
CA ASN A 546 4.65 -16.52 13.08
C ASN A 546 5.21 -15.22 12.46
N ALA A 547 5.92 -15.38 11.34
CA ALA A 547 6.55 -14.35 10.52
C ALA A 547 6.96 -14.95 9.17
N GLY A 548 7.25 -14.13 8.17
CA GLY A 548 7.83 -14.56 6.89
C GLY A 548 7.04 -14.17 5.65
N LEU A 549 5.84 -13.63 5.82
CA LEU A 549 5.09 -13.04 4.73
C LEU A 549 5.63 -11.64 4.42
N PHE A 550 5.64 -11.31 3.13
CA PHE A 550 6.03 -10.01 2.61
C PHE A 550 4.84 -9.40 1.85
N ALA A 551 4.74 -8.07 1.81
CA ALA A 551 3.74 -7.37 0.98
C ALA A 551 4.08 -5.90 0.75
N SER A 552 3.46 -5.30 -0.27
CA SER A 552 3.31 -3.84 -0.36
C SER A 552 2.17 -3.35 0.55
N ALA A 553 2.14 -2.04 0.85
CA ALA A 553 1.05 -1.46 1.64
C ALA A 553 -0.32 -1.64 0.97
N ASN A 554 -0.40 -1.46 -0.35
CA ASN A 554 -1.66 -1.56 -1.10
C ASN A 554 -2.27 -2.97 -1.07
N ASP A 555 -1.44 -4.02 -1.19
CA ASP A 555 -1.96 -5.39 -1.19
C ASP A 555 -2.35 -5.88 0.19
N LEU A 556 -1.63 -5.45 1.23
CA LEU A 556 -2.09 -5.66 2.60
C LEU A 556 -3.42 -4.93 2.86
N ALA A 557 -3.63 -3.76 2.25
CA ALA A 557 -4.88 -3.01 2.38
C ALA A 557 -6.09 -3.79 1.84
N LYS A 558 -5.94 -4.51 0.73
CA LYS A 558 -7.00 -5.36 0.16
C LYS A 558 -7.45 -6.44 1.15
N LEU A 559 -6.49 -7.13 1.76
CA LEU A 559 -6.76 -8.17 2.75
C LEU A 559 -7.41 -7.59 4.01
N MET A 560 -6.89 -6.48 4.53
CA MET A 560 -7.43 -5.85 5.72
C MET A 560 -8.81 -5.23 5.50
N THR A 561 -9.09 -4.74 4.29
CA THR A 561 -10.42 -4.29 3.89
C THR A 561 -11.41 -5.46 3.86
N MET A 562 -10.98 -6.65 3.41
CA MET A 562 -11.81 -7.86 3.49
C MET A 562 -12.18 -8.19 4.93
N TYR A 563 -11.27 -8.03 5.89
CA TYR A 563 -11.59 -8.20 7.32
C TYR A 563 -12.48 -7.10 7.88
N MET A 564 -12.22 -5.84 7.53
CA MET A 564 -13.02 -4.68 7.95
C MET A 564 -14.48 -4.80 7.48
N ASN A 565 -14.67 -5.38 6.29
CA ASN A 565 -15.98 -5.70 5.71
C ASN A 565 -16.48 -7.10 6.12
N TYR A 566 -16.02 -7.60 7.26
CA TYR A 566 -16.41 -8.89 7.86
C TYR A 566 -16.42 -10.08 6.89
N GLY A 567 -15.40 -10.17 6.05
CA GLY A 567 -15.19 -11.30 5.16
C GLY A 567 -15.49 -11.04 3.69
N THR A 568 -16.00 -9.86 3.31
CA THR A 568 -16.39 -9.57 1.92
C THR A 568 -15.43 -8.62 1.21
N TYR A 569 -15.07 -8.97 -0.02
CA TYR A 569 -14.31 -8.09 -0.92
C TYR A 569 -14.55 -8.49 -2.38
N GLY A 570 -14.56 -7.52 -3.30
CA GLY A 570 -14.76 -7.76 -4.73
C GLY A 570 -16.13 -8.38 -5.06
N GLY A 571 -17.14 -8.21 -4.22
CA GLY A 571 -18.45 -8.87 -4.36
C GLY A 571 -18.48 -10.35 -3.96
N LYS A 572 -17.44 -10.86 -3.29
CA LYS A 572 -17.32 -12.26 -2.83
C LYS A 572 -17.14 -12.33 -1.31
N GLN A 573 -17.85 -13.25 -0.66
CA GLN A 573 -17.63 -13.64 0.74
C GLN A 573 -16.49 -14.67 0.83
N TYR A 574 -15.39 -14.29 1.47
CA TYR A 574 -14.22 -15.16 1.70
C TYR A 574 -14.26 -15.87 3.05
N ILE A 575 -14.79 -15.19 4.07
CA ILE A 575 -14.88 -15.65 5.46
C ILE A 575 -16.31 -15.39 5.91
N ALA A 576 -16.97 -16.32 6.60
CA ALA A 576 -18.31 -16.07 7.13
C ALA A 576 -18.30 -14.88 8.10
N GLU A 577 -19.32 -14.01 8.03
CA GLU A 577 -19.37 -12.78 8.83
C GLU A 577 -19.27 -13.06 10.34
N GLU A 578 -19.98 -14.09 10.82
CA GLU A 578 -19.97 -14.53 12.21
C GLU A 578 -18.56 -14.94 12.63
N SER A 579 -17.82 -15.60 11.75
CA SER A 579 -16.44 -15.98 12.02
C SER A 579 -15.49 -14.78 12.02
N ALA A 580 -15.68 -13.81 11.13
CA ALA A 580 -14.85 -12.61 11.12
C ALA A 580 -15.07 -11.81 12.41
N ARG A 581 -16.32 -11.62 12.83
CA ARG A 581 -16.70 -10.96 14.09
C ARG A 581 -16.17 -11.71 15.32
N GLU A 582 -16.24 -13.04 15.32
CA GLU A 582 -15.73 -13.86 16.42
C GLU A 582 -14.22 -13.69 16.62
N PHE A 583 -13.45 -13.52 15.56
CA PHE A 583 -12.00 -13.37 15.65
C PHE A 583 -11.56 -11.94 16.01
N THR A 584 -12.35 -10.93 15.65
CA THR A 584 -12.02 -9.51 15.91
C THR A 584 -12.60 -8.97 17.21
N ARG A 585 -13.56 -9.65 17.84
CA ARG A 585 -14.05 -9.30 19.18
C ARG A 585 -13.02 -9.61 20.26
N CYS A 586 -13.08 -8.85 21.35
CA CYS A 586 -12.30 -9.15 22.54
C CYS A 586 -12.72 -10.48 23.17
N GLN A 587 -11.75 -11.31 23.53
CA GLN A 587 -12.00 -12.67 24.02
C GLN A 587 -12.04 -12.77 25.55
N TYR A 588 -11.16 -12.03 26.22
CA TYR A 588 -10.91 -12.14 27.65
C TYR A 588 -10.79 -10.75 28.31
N CYS A 589 -11.61 -9.78 27.86
CA CYS A 589 -11.55 -8.40 28.35
C CYS A 589 -11.83 -8.30 29.86
N GLU A 590 -12.75 -9.12 30.38
CA GLU A 590 -13.06 -9.18 31.81
C GLU A 590 -11.87 -9.68 32.65
N GLU A 591 -10.92 -10.39 32.03
CA GLU A 591 -9.66 -10.84 32.65
C GLU A 591 -8.50 -9.85 32.41
N GLY A 592 -8.78 -8.66 31.87
CA GLY A 592 -7.78 -7.64 31.53
C GLY A 592 -7.02 -7.90 30.22
N ASN A 593 -7.41 -8.92 29.44
CA ASN A 593 -6.78 -9.24 28.17
C ASN A 593 -7.62 -8.71 27.00
N HIS A 594 -7.18 -7.56 26.45
CA HIS A 594 -7.85 -6.84 25.37
C HIS A 594 -7.81 -7.54 23.99
N ARG A 595 -7.16 -8.70 23.85
CA ARG A 595 -6.89 -9.33 22.55
C ARG A 595 -8.13 -9.88 21.86
N GLY A 596 -8.13 -9.77 20.52
CA GLY A 596 -8.91 -10.65 19.67
C GLY A 596 -8.19 -12.00 19.45
N LEU A 597 -8.77 -12.87 18.62
CA LEU A 597 -8.12 -14.11 18.22
C LEU A 597 -7.07 -13.80 17.16
N GLY A 598 -5.80 -13.78 17.55
CA GLY A 598 -4.68 -13.41 16.68
C GLY A 598 -4.54 -11.91 16.43
N PHE A 599 -5.59 -11.10 16.59
CA PHE A 599 -5.56 -9.65 16.42
C PHE A 599 -5.20 -8.89 17.71
N ASP A 600 -4.46 -7.80 17.52
CA ASP A 600 -4.35 -6.70 18.50
C ASP A 600 -5.68 -5.92 18.50
N LYS A 601 -6.05 -5.35 19.66
CA LYS A 601 -7.14 -4.36 19.81
C LYS A 601 -6.64 -3.20 20.68
N PRO A 602 -7.36 -2.07 20.79
CA PRO A 602 -6.97 -1.03 21.74
C PRO A 602 -6.92 -1.58 23.16
N LEU A 603 -6.12 -0.93 24.02
CA LEU A 603 -6.15 -1.24 25.45
C LEU A 603 -7.55 -0.96 26.03
N ILE A 604 -7.94 -1.71 27.07
CA ILE A 604 -9.22 -1.50 27.76
C ILE A 604 -9.29 -0.08 28.33
N GLU A 605 -8.19 0.36 28.94
CA GLU A 605 -7.97 1.74 29.34
C GLU A 605 -6.81 2.29 28.52
N TYR A 606 -7.01 3.47 27.94
CA TYR A 606 -5.99 4.13 27.14
C TYR A 606 -4.78 4.52 28.02
N ASP A 607 -3.59 4.21 27.53
CA ASP A 607 -2.32 4.59 28.15
C ASP A 607 -1.38 5.11 27.06
N PRO A 608 -1.00 6.40 27.06
CA PRO A 608 -0.20 7.00 25.98
C PRO A 608 1.22 6.42 25.86
N GLU A 609 1.73 5.77 26.91
CA GLU A 609 3.07 5.16 26.91
C GLU A 609 3.04 3.70 26.44
N LYS A 610 1.89 3.03 26.56
CA LYS A 610 1.72 1.60 26.21
C LYS A 610 0.88 1.36 24.96
N SER A 611 0.02 2.30 24.59
CA SER A 611 -0.92 2.15 23.48
C SER A 611 -0.19 2.17 22.14
N SER A 612 -0.48 1.18 21.31
CA SER A 612 0.03 1.11 19.94
C SER A 612 -0.80 1.91 18.94
N VAL A 613 -1.90 2.49 19.40
CA VAL A 613 -2.93 3.19 18.60
C VAL A 613 -3.35 4.49 19.26
N ALA A 614 -4.07 5.31 18.50
CA ALA A 614 -4.70 6.55 18.93
C ALA A 614 -5.73 6.32 20.05
N GLU A 615 -5.97 7.33 20.87
CA GLU A 615 -7.03 7.31 21.88
C GLU A 615 -8.41 7.28 21.21
N ALA A 616 -8.55 7.97 20.07
CA ALA A 616 -9.76 8.02 19.28
C ALA A 616 -10.12 6.69 18.58
N ALA A 617 -9.24 5.68 18.61
CA ALA A 617 -9.51 4.40 17.96
C ALA A 617 -10.68 3.67 18.65
N SER A 618 -11.66 3.21 17.86
CA SER A 618 -12.85 2.56 18.44
C SER A 618 -12.47 1.27 19.18
N PRO A 619 -13.19 0.88 20.25
CA PRO A 619 -13.01 -0.42 20.91
C PRO A 619 -13.19 -1.62 19.97
N GLN A 620 -13.94 -1.45 18.87
CA GLN A 620 -14.13 -2.49 17.86
C GLN A 620 -13.00 -2.59 16.84
N SER A 621 -12.14 -1.57 16.77
CA SER A 621 -10.97 -1.60 15.92
C SER A 621 -10.00 -2.75 16.29
N PHE A 622 -9.24 -3.19 15.29
CA PHE A 622 -8.35 -4.33 15.40
C PHE A 622 -7.21 -4.24 14.39
N GLY A 623 -6.11 -4.92 14.66
CA GLY A 623 -4.97 -4.90 13.74
C GLY A 623 -3.82 -5.76 14.22
N HIS A 624 -2.61 -5.44 13.76
CA HIS A 624 -1.40 -6.06 14.29
C HIS A 624 -0.18 -5.18 14.01
N SER A 625 0.80 -5.23 14.91
CA SER A 625 2.13 -4.65 14.69
C SER A 625 3.18 -5.68 14.28
N GLY A 626 4.13 -5.28 13.43
CA GLY A 626 5.27 -6.10 13.01
C GLY A 626 6.57 -5.60 13.62
N TYR A 627 7.42 -6.53 14.09
CA TYR A 627 8.68 -6.20 14.76
C TYR A 627 9.64 -5.39 13.87
N THR A 628 9.60 -5.61 12.56
CA THR A 628 10.40 -4.93 11.53
C THR A 628 10.02 -3.45 11.34
N GLY A 629 8.89 -3.00 11.88
CA GLY A 629 8.39 -1.62 11.78
C GLY A 629 7.03 -1.49 11.12
N THR A 630 6.53 -2.58 10.54
CA THR A 630 5.21 -2.63 9.89
C THR A 630 4.06 -2.54 10.90
N PHE A 631 2.91 -2.07 10.43
CA PHE A 631 1.72 -1.88 11.23
C PHE A 631 0.49 -1.81 10.32
N THR A 632 -0.60 -2.46 10.75
CA THR A 632 -1.89 -2.37 10.08
C THR A 632 -3.01 -2.33 11.11
N TRP A 633 -4.02 -1.49 10.85
CA TRP A 633 -5.15 -1.30 11.75
C TRP A 633 -6.42 -0.96 10.98
N ALA A 634 -7.50 -1.69 11.26
CA ALA A 634 -8.82 -1.46 10.72
C ALA A 634 -9.78 -1.06 11.83
N ASP A 635 -10.58 -0.03 11.59
CA ASP A 635 -11.64 0.46 12.46
C ASP A 635 -12.96 0.45 11.68
N PRO A 636 -13.76 -0.64 11.79
CA PRO A 636 -15.04 -0.74 11.11
C PRO A 636 -16.05 0.34 11.51
N ASP A 637 -16.03 0.80 12.76
CA ASP A 637 -16.99 1.79 13.27
C ASP A 637 -16.76 3.17 12.61
N ASN A 638 -15.49 3.51 12.37
CA ASN A 638 -15.10 4.75 11.71
C ASN A 638 -14.87 4.59 10.19
N GLY A 639 -14.91 3.37 9.67
CA GLY A 639 -14.57 3.03 8.28
C GLY A 639 -13.11 3.34 7.92
N LEU A 640 -12.20 3.35 8.91
CA LEU A 640 -10.80 3.75 8.75
C LEU A 640 -9.88 2.53 8.62
N LEU A 641 -8.94 2.61 7.68
CA LEU A 641 -7.84 1.65 7.53
C LEU A 641 -6.52 2.40 7.49
N TYR A 642 -5.58 1.98 8.34
CA TYR A 642 -4.24 2.56 8.45
C TYR A 642 -3.18 1.48 8.27
N ILE A 643 -2.29 1.69 7.30
CA ILE A 643 -1.10 0.87 7.09
C ILE A 643 0.14 1.75 7.12
N PHE A 644 1.13 1.31 7.89
CA PHE A 644 2.45 1.92 7.98
C PHE A 644 3.50 0.84 7.79
N MET A 645 4.36 1.02 6.79
CA MET A 645 5.45 0.10 6.49
C MET A 645 6.78 0.81 6.69
N SER A 646 7.66 0.26 7.51
CA SER A 646 9.05 0.70 7.61
C SER A 646 9.96 -0.49 7.92
N ASN A 647 11.27 -0.27 7.82
CA ASN A 647 12.31 -1.20 8.22
C ASN A 647 13.08 -0.66 9.44
N ARG A 648 12.37 -0.35 10.54
CA ARG A 648 12.93 0.24 11.78
C ARG A 648 14.10 -0.57 12.39
N VAL A 649 14.18 -1.85 12.06
CA VAL A 649 15.27 -2.75 12.48
C VAL A 649 16.55 -2.58 11.64
N TYR A 650 16.55 -1.68 10.66
CA TYR A 650 17.74 -1.33 9.89
C TYR A 650 18.54 -0.22 10.57
N PRO A 651 19.88 -0.36 10.69
CA PRO A 651 20.66 -1.57 10.44
C PRO A 651 20.61 -2.55 11.63
N THR A 652 20.09 -2.14 12.80
CA THR A 652 20.01 -2.96 14.01
C THR A 652 18.62 -2.94 14.64
N ARG A 653 18.18 -4.09 15.16
CA ARG A 653 16.93 -4.20 15.93
C ARG A 653 16.92 -3.39 17.23
N ASN A 654 18.09 -2.99 17.73
CA ASN A 654 18.27 -2.20 18.95
C ASN A 654 17.96 -0.71 18.72
N ASN A 655 16.82 -0.45 18.10
CA ASN A 655 16.33 0.89 17.79
C ASN A 655 14.90 1.08 18.32
N PRO A 656 14.71 1.70 19.49
CA PRO A 656 13.39 1.91 20.08
C PRO A 656 12.72 3.22 19.63
N LYS A 657 13.38 4.02 18.77
CA LYS A 657 12.95 5.40 18.49
C LYS A 657 11.56 5.52 17.88
N ILE A 658 11.13 4.55 17.06
CA ILE A 658 9.77 4.52 16.52
C ILE A 658 8.69 4.51 17.62
N TYR A 659 8.97 3.87 18.75
CA TYR A 659 8.09 3.84 19.92
C TYR A 659 8.25 5.11 20.75
N ARG A 660 9.48 5.54 21.06
CA ARG A 660 9.73 6.75 21.87
C ARG A 660 9.14 8.02 21.25
N LEU A 661 9.11 8.10 19.93
CA LEU A 661 8.56 9.23 19.19
C LEU A 661 7.04 9.09 18.93
N ASN A 662 6.43 7.99 19.36
CA ASN A 662 5.03 7.65 19.13
C ASN A 662 4.59 7.84 17.66
N ILE A 663 5.45 7.48 16.70
CA ILE A 663 5.23 7.74 15.26
C ILE A 663 3.88 7.17 14.81
N ARG A 664 3.60 5.91 15.13
CA ARG A 664 2.39 5.23 14.66
C ARG A 664 1.11 5.75 15.35
N PRO A 665 1.04 5.87 16.69
CA PRO A 665 -0.13 6.48 17.35
C PRO A 665 -0.39 7.92 16.91
N ARG A 666 0.65 8.75 16.76
CA ARG A 666 0.50 10.16 16.33
C ARG A 666 -0.05 10.27 14.92
N ILE A 667 0.44 9.44 13.98
CA ILE A 667 -0.16 9.37 12.64
C ILE A 667 -1.61 8.90 12.77
N HIS A 668 -1.87 7.83 13.52
CA HIS A 668 -3.21 7.28 13.69
C HIS A 668 -4.21 8.32 14.24
N GLU A 669 -3.80 9.17 15.19
CA GLU A 669 -4.63 10.25 15.75
C GLU A 669 -5.03 11.28 14.68
N VAL A 670 -4.08 11.64 13.79
CA VAL A 670 -4.35 12.55 12.66
C VAL A 670 -5.46 12.02 11.77
N LEU A 671 -5.58 10.69 11.58
CA LEU A 671 -6.61 10.11 10.73
C LEU A 671 -8.02 10.42 11.26
N TYR A 672 -8.23 10.30 12.57
CA TYR A 672 -9.52 10.61 13.21
C TYR A 672 -9.78 12.12 13.16
N GLY A 673 -8.79 12.95 13.51
CA GLY A 673 -8.91 14.41 13.45
C GLY A 673 -9.08 14.98 12.03
N ALA A 674 -8.75 14.21 11.00
CA ALA A 674 -8.93 14.61 9.60
C ALA A 674 -10.32 14.29 9.04
N VAL A 675 -11.16 13.50 9.73
CA VAL A 675 -12.54 13.27 9.30
C VAL A 675 -13.33 14.56 9.49
N ARG A 676 -13.93 15.06 8.41
CA ARG A 676 -14.82 16.23 8.42
C ARG A 676 -16.26 15.75 8.69
N GLU A 677 -16.97 16.52 9.51
CA GLU A 677 -18.41 16.34 9.74
C GLU A 677 -19.24 16.47 8.45
#